data_AF-A0A316UCC3-F1
#
_entry.id   AF-A0A316UCC3-F1
#
_cell.length_a   1.000
_cell.length_b   1.000
_cell.length_c   1.000
_cell.angle_alpha   90.00
_cell.angle_beta   90.00
_cell.angle_gamma   90.00
#
_symmetry.space_group_name_H-M   'P 1'
#
loop_
_entity.id
_entity.type
_entity.pdbx_description
1 polymer ?
#
loop_
_entity_poly.entity_id
_entity_poly.type
_entity_poly.pdbx_seq_one_letter_code
_entity_poly.pdbx_strand_id
1 'polypeptide(L)'
;MPLVASHIDVQFKLIISSHISSSPLARRVTFADDNVLCQIDPLSCRIDFAHDEQDCAWQQLNSILEPGSPVAGLEFVGACLFVSGVKVHEGDCLLLSRDKNAASVLLDVVQVQKIEETTPGIANLILRPFLRPAIAPPAASPGHKFRDPAHLVLAARDQSFAFDDAKHVIVRKCVVTKGPVAHRLEGDELFWTSSSGFQACSRCESQRVLAAKITGEVISHSLRTLDLFAGAGGLTLGLGLAGNIKTKWAVEMDAARARTLQASHPRTAVFTADASELLAVVCEKAESNPLSSALPSASTLPKRGEVDILVAGPPCQSFSKLNAHRAATDGRNLLIAVTLSWVEVLRPDYVVVENVGGIMDNETLKLGAINQGFPKLIVLTLLQLGYSVRIANVEAVSCGSPQERRRMIFLAAKEGLPCLPPASHITPSDRLSRSSSIRLWPGDGAPSRHFTMPNGFLRGCAPLPTVTVMDAIDDLPAFDWSDPHQVYPLRASPLDREKAARAARGIPALDAVRLSGVSGEHLVGAKLQRYGTEPRTPYQALMRRGCADARVVSQHQTARHTFENVERVTNVLLRPGANHRSWSSPLVNKPLLTPEWLLSANSLRREDSGKARHSWERSEHSYQRLDPNKPFPTSLTSASPANRQGAVIHPTQTRTLTLRESARVQGFPDWMTWDCSIEEAQKQVGNAVPVPLARMLGRAIIANVVAVEVKKKELREKFRAKSAAKGKGKMKAEDKDDEDADVVMEEA
;
A
#
# COMPACT_ATOMS: atom_id res chain seq x y z
N MET A 1 -1.29 15.63 21.81
CA MET A 1 -2.41 14.71 21.56
C MET A 1 -3.23 15.10 20.33
N PRO A 2 -2.75 14.85 19.10
CA PRO A 2 -3.50 15.11 17.86
C PRO A 2 -4.28 13.84 17.37
N LEU A 3 -5.16 13.90 16.32
CA LEU A 3 -6.20 12.92 15.83
C LEU A 3 -6.24 12.46 14.33
N VAL A 4 -5.33 11.62 13.80
CA VAL A 4 -5.16 11.31 12.35
C VAL A 4 -6.01 10.16 11.80
N ALA A 5 -5.99 10.03 10.46
CA ALA A 5 -6.51 8.89 9.71
C ALA A 5 -5.77 8.73 8.35
N SER A 6 -5.69 7.55 7.73
CA SER A 6 -6.24 6.24 8.12
C SER A 6 -5.23 5.11 7.97
N HIS A 7 -4.20 5.13 8.82
CA HIS A 7 -3.57 3.91 9.32
C HIS A 7 -3.96 3.73 10.78
N ILE A 8 -3.72 2.56 11.35
CA ILE A 8 -3.77 2.40 12.81
C ILE A 8 -2.43 1.84 13.22
N ASP A 9 -1.65 2.65 13.91
CA ASP A 9 -0.26 2.37 14.25
C ASP A 9 -0.12 2.17 15.76
N VAL A 10 0.30 0.98 16.17
CA VAL A 10 0.68 0.71 17.57
C VAL A 10 2.18 0.49 17.62
N GLN A 11 2.88 1.31 18.41
CA GLN A 11 4.33 1.28 18.57
C GLN A 11 4.71 0.58 19.87
N PHE A 12 5.76 -0.25 19.82
CA PHE A 12 6.35 -0.92 20.96
C PHE A 12 7.87 -0.75 20.93
N LYS A 13 8.44 -0.44 22.10
CA LYS A 13 9.88 -0.33 22.32
C LYS A 13 10.22 -1.08 23.61
N LEU A 14 11.31 -1.83 23.60
CA LEU A 14 11.86 -2.46 24.80
C LEU A 14 13.15 -1.72 25.17
N ILE A 15 13.17 -1.06 26.33
CA ILE A 15 14.36 -0.41 26.85
C ILE A 15 14.99 -1.37 27.86
N ILE A 16 16.13 -1.96 27.50
CA ILE A 16 16.94 -2.77 28.41
C ILE A 16 18.14 -1.92 28.83
N SER A 17 18.16 -1.50 30.11
CA SER A 17 19.32 -0.83 30.71
C SER A 17 20.51 -1.80 30.79
N SER A 18 21.68 -1.36 30.33
CA SER A 18 22.89 -2.15 30.12
C SER A 18 23.70 -2.41 31.39
N HIS A 19 23.06 -2.88 32.47
CA HIS A 19 23.76 -3.55 33.57
C HIS A 19 22.96 -4.78 34.02
N ILE A 20 23.50 -5.98 33.79
CA ILE A 20 23.66 -7.04 34.80
C ILE A 20 24.30 -8.30 34.18
N SER A 21 25.36 -8.72 34.85
CA SER A 21 26.07 -10.00 34.79
C SER A 21 25.19 -11.26 34.75
N SER A 22 25.78 -12.35 34.27
CA SER A 22 25.24 -13.72 34.22
C SER A 22 24.49 -14.21 35.47
N SER A 23 23.19 -14.49 35.36
CA SER A 23 22.43 -15.53 36.12
C SER A 23 20.94 -15.53 35.67
N PRO A 24 20.19 -16.66 35.70
CA PRO A 24 18.86 -16.71 35.08
C PRO A 24 17.69 -16.29 36.01
N LEU A 25 16.59 -15.87 35.38
CA LEU A 25 15.22 -15.88 35.94
C LEU A 25 14.91 -14.98 37.15
N ALA A 26 15.24 -13.68 37.07
CA ALA A 26 14.47 -12.63 37.76
C ALA A 26 14.49 -11.31 36.97
N ARG A 27 13.34 -10.86 36.46
CA ARG A 27 13.19 -9.53 35.81
C ARG A 27 12.15 -8.68 36.56
N ARG A 28 12.65 -7.68 37.31
CA ARG A 28 11.88 -6.56 37.89
C ARG A 28 12.77 -5.32 37.85
N VAL A 29 12.35 -4.25 37.17
CA VAL A 29 13.03 -2.94 37.17
C VAL A 29 11.99 -1.81 37.08
N THR A 30 12.27 -0.72 37.79
CA THR A 30 11.56 0.57 37.94
C THR A 30 12.59 1.60 38.44
N PHE A 31 12.53 2.92 38.22
CA PHE A 31 11.47 3.84 37.76
C PHE A 31 12.10 5.02 36.96
N ALA A 32 11.25 5.99 36.58
CA ALA A 32 11.53 7.41 36.31
C ALA A 32 11.76 7.88 34.84
N ASP A 33 11.10 9.02 34.57
CA ASP A 33 11.09 9.92 33.41
C ASP A 33 10.61 9.38 32.05
N ASP A 34 9.54 10.03 31.56
CA ASP A 34 8.60 9.59 30.52
C ASP A 34 9.24 9.01 29.25
N ASN A 35 9.37 7.68 29.22
CA ASN A 35 9.76 6.90 28.05
C ASN A 35 8.86 5.66 27.93
N VAL A 36 8.65 5.17 26.70
CA VAL A 36 7.73 4.05 26.42
C VAL A 36 8.16 2.77 27.17
N LEU A 37 7.41 2.42 28.20
CA LEU A 37 7.51 1.15 28.91
C LEU A 37 6.61 0.10 28.24
N CYS A 38 7.22 -1.00 27.82
CA CYS A 38 6.54 -2.24 27.44
C CYS A 38 6.90 -3.32 28.45
N GLN A 39 5.98 -3.65 29.37
CA GLN A 39 6.18 -4.77 30.29
C GLN A 39 5.61 -6.05 29.67
N ILE A 40 6.49 -7.04 29.51
CA ILE A 40 6.15 -8.39 29.01
C ILE A 40 6.11 -9.33 30.20
N ASP A 41 4.95 -9.94 30.46
CA ASP A 41 4.88 -11.15 31.29
C ASP A 41 5.27 -12.37 30.42
N PRO A 42 6.40 -13.04 30.69
CA PRO A 42 6.86 -14.16 29.88
C PRO A 42 6.00 -15.43 30.02
N LEU A 43 5.17 -15.54 31.07
CA LEU A 43 4.32 -16.72 31.30
C LEU A 43 2.93 -16.58 30.68
N SER A 44 2.34 -15.37 30.69
CA SER A 44 1.01 -15.11 30.10
C SER A 44 1.04 -14.46 28.71
N CYS A 45 2.23 -14.09 28.21
CA CYS A 45 2.39 -13.25 27.01
C CYS A 45 1.60 -11.93 27.10
N ARG A 46 1.34 -11.45 28.32
CA ARG A 46 0.65 -10.19 28.57
C ARG A 46 1.58 -9.03 28.28
N ILE A 47 1.04 -8.05 27.55
CA ILE A 47 1.75 -6.83 27.18
C ILE A 47 0.96 -5.65 27.71
N ASP A 48 1.56 -4.92 28.65
CA ASP A 48 1.05 -3.65 29.14
C ASP A 48 1.80 -2.50 28.47
N PHE A 49 1.04 -1.53 27.95
CA PHE A 49 1.52 -0.50 27.02
C PHE A 49 1.42 0.91 27.61
N ALA A 50 2.45 1.72 27.39
CA ALA A 50 2.43 3.20 27.42
C ALA A 50 2.64 3.75 25.99
N HIS A 51 2.29 5.02 25.75
CA HIS A 51 2.22 5.61 24.41
C HIS A 51 3.06 6.89 24.29
N ASP A 52 3.72 7.07 23.14
CA ASP A 52 4.48 8.28 22.78
C ASP A 52 4.06 8.76 21.37
N GLU A 53 3.88 10.06 21.25
CA GLU A 53 3.37 10.77 20.06
C GLU A 53 4.47 11.52 19.28
N GLN A 54 5.67 11.70 19.85
CA GLN A 54 6.56 12.81 19.45
C GLN A 54 7.58 12.48 18.33
N ASP A 55 7.91 11.20 18.11
CA ASP A 55 9.08 10.79 17.31
C ASP A 55 8.74 10.09 15.97
N CYS A 56 7.94 10.73 15.10
CA CYS A 56 7.73 10.24 13.72
C CYS A 56 8.90 10.65 12.80
N ALA A 57 9.54 9.68 12.13
CA ALA A 57 10.66 9.92 11.20
C ALA A 57 10.37 10.96 10.09
N TRP A 58 9.12 11.09 9.62
CA TRP A 58 8.73 12.13 8.66
C TRP A 58 8.67 13.54 9.27
N GLN A 59 8.29 13.66 10.54
CA GLN A 59 8.36 14.94 11.27
C GLN A 59 9.82 15.30 11.56
N GLN A 60 10.66 14.32 11.92
CA GLN A 60 12.11 14.50 12.08
C GLN A 60 12.78 14.96 10.77
N LEU A 61 12.48 14.34 9.63
CA LEU A 61 13.03 14.80 8.33
C LEU A 61 12.63 16.25 8.02
N ASN A 62 11.38 16.62 8.27
CA ASN A 62 10.92 17.99 8.06
C ASN A 62 11.55 18.98 9.06
N SER A 63 11.79 18.59 10.32
CA SER A 63 12.44 19.45 11.32
C SER A 63 13.95 19.60 11.11
N ILE A 64 14.60 18.61 10.47
CA ILE A 64 15.98 18.73 9.95
C ILE A 64 16.03 19.77 8.82
N LEU A 65 15.02 19.80 7.94
CA LEU A 65 14.92 20.78 6.85
C LEU A 65 14.42 22.17 7.32
N GLU A 66 13.77 22.26 8.48
CA GLU A 66 13.29 23.50 9.11
C GLU A 66 13.48 23.46 10.65
N PRO A 67 14.68 23.75 11.17
CA PRO A 67 14.94 23.70 12.61
C PRO A 67 14.13 24.73 13.40
N GLY A 68 13.65 24.32 14.58
CA GLY A 68 12.97 25.16 15.57
C GLY A 68 11.44 25.13 15.50
N SER A 69 10.81 23.95 15.67
CA SER A 69 9.35 23.81 15.80
C SER A 69 8.90 23.97 17.26
N PRO A 70 8.04 24.96 17.59
CA PRO A 70 7.36 25.05 18.88
C PRO A 70 6.21 24.03 19.01
N VAL A 71 5.55 24.09 20.17
CA VAL A 71 4.47 23.21 20.64
C VAL A 71 3.15 23.47 19.89
N ALA A 72 2.17 22.59 20.05
CA ALA A 72 0.87 22.69 19.41
C ALA A 72 0.10 23.99 19.76
N GLY A 73 -0.26 24.75 18.72
CA GLY A 73 -1.09 25.95 18.79
C GLY A 73 -1.08 26.72 17.46
N LEU A 74 -1.64 27.93 17.50
CA LEU A 74 -1.43 28.98 16.50
C LEU A 74 -0.51 30.04 17.12
N GLU A 75 0.69 30.21 16.57
CA GLU A 75 1.73 31.10 17.12
C GLU A 75 2.40 31.92 16.01
N PHE A 76 2.59 33.22 16.23
CA PHE A 76 3.35 34.11 15.35
C PHE A 76 4.78 34.24 15.86
N VAL A 77 5.76 33.87 15.03
CA VAL A 77 7.20 33.97 15.37
C VAL A 77 7.91 34.75 14.25
N GLY A 78 8.07 36.06 14.47
CA GLY A 78 8.52 36.98 13.44
C GLY A 78 7.53 37.05 12.27
N ALA A 79 8.03 36.96 11.04
CA ALA A 79 7.20 36.95 9.82
C ALA A 79 6.68 35.55 9.43
N CYS A 80 6.49 34.65 10.40
CA CYS A 80 6.12 33.25 10.17
C CYS A 80 4.94 32.86 11.07
N LEU A 81 4.00 32.09 10.52
CA LEU A 81 2.87 31.53 11.26
C LEU A 81 3.12 30.05 11.54
N PHE A 82 3.15 29.65 12.81
CA PHE A 82 3.15 28.25 13.20
C PHE A 82 1.70 27.81 13.48
N VAL A 83 1.24 26.77 12.78
CA VAL A 83 -0.09 26.17 12.97
C VAL A 83 0.04 24.66 13.00
N SER A 84 -0.40 24.02 14.08
CA SER A 84 -0.44 22.54 14.19
C SER A 84 0.91 21.85 13.90
N GLY A 85 2.04 22.49 14.25
CA GLY A 85 3.40 21.99 13.96
C GLY A 85 3.88 22.22 12.52
N VAL A 86 3.16 23.01 11.71
CA VAL A 86 3.58 23.44 10.37
C VAL A 86 3.97 24.92 10.41
N LYS A 87 5.22 25.22 10.05
CA LYS A 87 5.75 26.60 9.96
C LYS A 87 5.46 27.19 8.58
N VAL A 88 4.52 28.11 8.49
CA VAL A 88 4.01 28.70 7.23
C VAL A 88 4.66 30.06 6.96
N HIS A 89 5.02 30.29 5.70
CA HIS A 89 5.50 31.57 5.19
C HIS A 89 4.71 32.04 3.97
N GLU A 90 4.84 33.33 3.64
CA GLU A 90 4.41 33.86 2.35
C GLU A 90 5.15 33.16 1.19
N GLY A 91 4.43 32.89 0.11
CA GLY A 91 4.89 32.10 -1.03
C GLY A 91 4.70 30.58 -0.90
N ASP A 92 4.65 30.03 0.34
CA ASP A 92 4.49 28.58 0.56
C ASP A 92 3.17 28.06 -0.03
N CYS A 93 3.21 26.83 -0.56
CA CYS A 93 2.02 26.11 -1.02
C CYS A 93 1.57 25.10 0.04
N LEU A 94 0.30 25.11 0.41
CA LEU A 94 -0.27 24.34 1.51
C LEU A 94 -1.36 23.39 1.04
N LEU A 95 -1.46 22.25 1.74
CA LEU A 95 -2.65 21.42 1.75
C LEU A 95 -3.56 21.86 2.90
N LEU A 96 -4.77 22.31 2.56
CA LEU A 96 -5.75 22.86 3.49
C LEU A 96 -7.01 22.00 3.52
N SER A 97 -7.63 21.88 4.70
CA SER A 97 -9.06 21.58 4.84
C SER A 97 -9.79 22.74 5.50
N ARG A 98 -10.95 23.07 4.93
CA ARG A 98 -11.91 24.06 5.45
C ARG A 98 -12.82 23.52 6.55
N ASP A 99 -12.68 22.25 6.91
CA ASP A 99 -13.41 21.63 8.03
C ASP A 99 -12.52 20.59 8.73
N LYS A 100 -12.32 20.77 10.04
CA LYS A 100 -11.59 19.87 10.94
C LYS A 100 -12.24 18.50 11.13
N ASN A 101 -13.51 18.34 10.77
CA ASN A 101 -14.27 17.09 10.86
C ASN A 101 -14.48 16.42 9.50
N ALA A 102 -13.95 17.01 8.41
CA ALA A 102 -14.13 16.50 7.07
C ALA A 102 -13.59 15.06 6.90
N ALA A 103 -14.33 14.28 6.12
CA ALA A 103 -14.05 12.87 5.85
C ALA A 103 -14.20 12.57 4.35
N SER A 104 -13.22 11.86 3.79
CA SER A 104 -13.12 11.51 2.36
C SER A 104 -13.11 12.70 1.40
N VAL A 105 -12.57 13.84 1.85
CA VAL A 105 -12.53 15.10 1.08
C VAL A 105 -11.19 15.27 0.37
N LEU A 106 -11.22 15.84 -0.84
CA LEU A 106 -10.03 16.25 -1.57
C LEU A 106 -9.45 17.52 -0.90
N LEU A 107 -8.17 17.50 -0.54
CA LEU A 107 -7.54 18.67 0.08
C LEU A 107 -7.44 19.84 -0.91
N ASP A 108 -7.77 21.03 -0.45
CA ASP A 108 -7.51 22.27 -1.17
C ASP A 108 -6.00 22.46 -1.29
N VAL A 109 -5.53 22.88 -2.47
CA VAL A 109 -4.16 23.38 -2.64
C VAL A 109 -4.25 24.90 -2.75
N VAL A 110 -3.48 25.60 -1.92
CA VAL A 110 -3.47 27.07 -1.86
C VAL A 110 -2.04 27.57 -1.81
N GLN A 111 -1.77 28.74 -2.40
CA GLN A 111 -0.53 29.48 -2.20
C GLN A 111 -0.78 30.64 -1.23
N VAL A 112 0.02 30.75 -0.17
CA VAL A 112 0.00 31.88 0.75
C VAL A 112 0.54 33.11 0.04
N GLN A 113 -0.28 34.16 -0.10
CA GLN A 113 0.15 35.46 -0.63
C GLN A 113 0.58 36.40 0.50
N LYS A 114 -0.16 36.39 1.61
CA LYS A 114 0.12 37.24 2.78
C LYS A 114 -0.34 36.55 4.07
N ILE A 115 0.35 36.84 5.17
CA ILE A 115 -0.05 36.44 6.53
C ILE A 115 -0.28 37.70 7.36
N GLU A 116 -1.44 37.81 8.00
CA GLU A 116 -1.81 38.94 8.87
C GLU A 116 -2.30 38.43 10.22
N GLU A 117 -1.77 38.98 11.32
CA GLU A 117 -2.33 38.76 12.65
C GLU A 117 -3.52 39.71 12.85
N THR A 118 -4.71 39.17 13.15
CA THR A 118 -5.91 39.99 13.40
C THR A 118 -6.21 40.14 14.88
N THR A 119 -6.07 39.06 15.65
CA THR A 119 -6.28 38.99 17.10
C THR A 119 -5.45 37.82 17.64
N PRO A 120 -5.04 37.82 18.93
CA PRO A 120 -4.31 36.70 19.51
C PRO A 120 -5.02 35.36 19.26
N GLY A 121 -4.31 34.41 18.64
CA GLY A 121 -4.85 33.09 18.27
C GLY A 121 -5.63 33.00 16.96
N ILE A 122 -5.79 34.09 16.19
CA ILE A 122 -6.44 34.07 14.86
C ILE A 122 -5.55 34.77 13.82
N ALA A 123 -5.26 34.06 12.73
CA ALA A 123 -4.52 34.57 11.59
C ALA A 123 -5.45 34.78 10.39
N ASN A 124 -5.43 35.97 9.78
CA ASN A 124 -6.00 36.16 8.45
C ASN A 124 -4.94 35.78 7.40
N LEU A 125 -5.27 34.77 6.59
CA LEU A 125 -4.43 34.33 5.49
C LEU A 125 -4.99 34.84 4.18
N ILE A 126 -4.20 35.61 3.43
CA ILE A 126 -4.53 35.93 2.04
C ILE A 126 -4.01 34.78 1.19
N LEU A 127 -4.93 33.98 0.65
CA LEU A 127 -4.65 32.74 -0.06
C LEU A 127 -5.05 32.85 -1.53
N ARG A 128 -4.17 32.40 -2.44
CA ARG A 128 -4.52 32.19 -3.86
C ARG A 128 -4.81 30.69 -4.07
N PRO A 129 -6.07 30.28 -4.28
CA PRO A 129 -6.39 28.87 -4.44
C PRO A 129 -5.95 28.34 -5.80
N PHE A 130 -5.71 27.04 -5.87
CA PHE A 130 -5.54 26.31 -7.12
C PHE A 130 -6.79 25.53 -7.48
N LEU A 131 -7.22 25.67 -8.74
CA LEU A 131 -8.27 24.88 -9.35
C LEU A 131 -7.69 23.59 -9.95
N ARG A 132 -8.50 22.53 -10.03
CA ARG A 132 -8.10 21.21 -10.56
C ARG A 132 -8.92 20.86 -11.81
N PRO A 133 -8.45 21.18 -13.03
CA PRO A 133 -9.24 20.99 -14.26
C PRO A 133 -9.68 19.54 -14.49
N ALA A 134 -8.88 18.56 -14.07
CA ALA A 134 -9.16 17.14 -14.24
C ALA A 134 -10.38 16.62 -13.45
N ILE A 135 -10.89 17.39 -12.48
CA ILE A 135 -11.97 17.00 -11.55
C ILE A 135 -13.23 17.88 -11.75
N ALA A 136 -13.17 18.88 -12.65
CA ALA A 136 -14.32 19.71 -12.99
C ALA A 136 -15.40 18.89 -13.73
N PRO A 137 -16.70 19.20 -13.55
CA PRO A 137 -17.79 18.45 -14.17
C PRO A 137 -17.75 18.51 -15.71
N PRO A 138 -18.23 17.48 -16.45
CA PRO A 138 -17.88 17.28 -17.87
C PRO A 138 -18.43 18.28 -18.89
N ALA A 139 -19.15 19.31 -18.47
CA ALA A 139 -19.91 20.21 -19.33
C ALA A 139 -19.07 21.19 -20.19
N ALA A 140 -17.74 21.09 -20.17
CA ALA A 140 -16.83 22.08 -20.77
C ALA A 140 -15.74 21.52 -21.71
N SER A 141 -15.68 20.22 -22.01
CA SER A 141 -14.59 19.66 -22.85
C SER A 141 -14.94 18.34 -23.57
N PRO A 142 -15.49 18.39 -24.80
CA PRO A 142 -15.50 17.23 -25.68
C PRO A 142 -14.07 16.91 -26.17
N GLY A 143 -13.57 15.71 -25.85
CA GLY A 143 -12.25 15.22 -26.30
C GLY A 143 -11.14 15.34 -25.25
N HIS A 144 -11.24 14.58 -24.14
CA HIS A 144 -10.26 14.61 -23.06
C HIS A 144 -8.83 14.22 -23.50
N LYS A 145 -8.00 15.25 -23.65
CA LYS A 145 -6.55 15.17 -23.48
C LYS A 145 -6.26 14.88 -22.01
N PHE A 146 -5.42 13.88 -21.73
CA PHE A 146 -4.84 13.46 -20.44
C PHE A 146 -5.31 14.19 -19.15
N ARG A 147 -5.99 13.46 -18.25
CA ARG A 147 -6.50 13.96 -16.96
C ARG A 147 -5.50 13.71 -15.83
N ASP A 148 -4.65 14.69 -15.49
CA ASP A 148 -3.80 14.65 -14.28
C ASP A 148 -4.43 15.41 -13.10
N PRO A 149 -4.82 14.74 -12.00
CA PRO A 149 -5.40 15.38 -10.81
C PRO A 149 -4.48 16.34 -10.04
N ALA A 150 -3.17 16.34 -10.35
CA ALA A 150 -2.17 17.25 -9.79
C ALA A 150 -1.65 18.30 -10.79
N HIS A 151 -2.23 18.35 -12.00
CA HIS A 151 -2.20 19.58 -12.77
C HIS A 151 -3.13 20.60 -12.12
N LEU A 152 -2.54 21.72 -11.69
CA LEU A 152 -3.22 22.80 -10.99
C LEU A 152 -3.27 24.05 -11.87
N VAL A 153 -4.35 24.82 -11.78
CA VAL A 153 -4.48 26.14 -12.39
C VAL A 153 -4.66 27.16 -11.27
N LEU A 154 -3.71 28.08 -11.14
CA LEU A 154 -3.77 29.14 -10.14
C LEU A 154 -4.98 30.06 -10.42
N ALA A 155 -5.79 30.33 -9.40
CA ALA A 155 -6.96 31.19 -9.55
C ALA A 155 -6.57 32.66 -9.81
N ALA A 156 -7.45 33.39 -10.50
CA ALA A 156 -7.22 34.78 -10.91
C ALA A 156 -7.40 35.82 -9.78
N ARG A 157 -7.88 35.41 -8.59
CA ARG A 157 -8.15 36.29 -7.46
C ARG A 157 -7.72 35.64 -6.15
N ASP A 158 -7.23 36.48 -5.26
CA ASP A 158 -6.92 36.10 -3.88
C ASP A 158 -8.20 36.06 -3.03
N GLN A 159 -8.16 35.26 -1.98
CA GLN A 159 -9.23 35.08 -1.02
C GLN A 159 -8.68 35.37 0.38
N SER A 160 -9.30 36.31 1.10
CA SER A 160 -9.05 36.45 2.54
C SER A 160 -9.68 35.27 3.25
N PHE A 161 -8.91 34.59 4.08
CA PHE A 161 -9.31 33.39 4.79
C PHE A 161 -8.94 33.55 6.27
N ALA A 162 -9.94 33.81 7.11
CA ALA A 162 -9.78 33.79 8.55
C ALA A 162 -9.47 32.34 8.99
N PHE A 163 -8.21 32.06 9.27
CA PHE A 163 -7.78 30.78 9.79
C PHE A 163 -8.11 30.71 11.28
N ASP A 164 -8.74 29.60 11.66
CA ASP A 164 -9.26 29.33 12.99
C ASP A 164 -8.86 27.90 13.29
N ASP A 165 -7.96 27.70 14.25
CA ASP A 165 -7.42 26.38 14.56
C ASP A 165 -8.41 25.48 15.32
N ALA A 166 -9.60 25.97 15.69
CA ALA A 166 -10.71 25.13 16.13
C ALA A 166 -11.55 24.59 14.96
N LYS A 167 -11.50 25.22 13.77
CA LYS A 167 -12.33 24.86 12.60
C LYS A 167 -11.56 24.36 11.37
N HIS A 168 -10.33 24.80 11.16
CA HIS A 168 -9.57 24.65 9.91
C HIS A 168 -8.28 23.85 10.11
N VAL A 169 -7.79 23.15 9.08
CA VAL A 169 -6.55 22.33 9.14
C VAL A 169 -5.59 22.73 8.05
N ILE A 170 -4.42 23.27 8.41
CA ILE A 170 -3.23 23.21 7.56
C ILE A 170 -2.62 21.83 7.77
N VAL A 171 -2.68 20.98 6.75
CA VAL A 171 -2.30 19.56 6.85
C VAL A 171 -0.79 19.39 6.76
N ARG A 172 -0.17 20.09 5.81
CA ARG A 172 1.28 20.20 5.57
C ARG A 172 1.53 21.16 4.40
N LYS A 173 2.79 21.51 4.17
CA LYS A 173 3.24 22.09 2.90
C LYS A 173 3.18 21.05 1.78
N CYS A 174 3.08 21.53 0.55
CA CYS A 174 3.25 20.73 -0.66
C CYS A 174 4.10 21.51 -1.68
N VAL A 175 4.64 20.81 -2.67
CA VAL A 175 5.47 21.45 -3.71
C VAL A 175 4.63 21.60 -4.99
N VAL A 176 4.52 22.84 -5.49
CA VAL A 176 3.94 23.15 -6.80
C VAL A 176 5.05 23.67 -7.71
N THR A 177 5.23 23.02 -8.87
CA THR A 177 6.29 23.31 -9.85
C THR A 177 5.75 24.01 -11.10
N LYS A 178 6.63 24.67 -11.87
CA LYS A 178 6.30 25.20 -13.20
C LYS A 178 6.46 24.10 -14.25
N GLY A 179 5.35 23.63 -14.81
CA GLY A 179 5.32 22.52 -15.77
C GLY A 179 5.49 21.13 -15.14
N PRO A 180 5.13 20.05 -15.87
CA PRO A 180 5.11 18.70 -15.36
C PRO A 180 6.51 18.13 -15.11
N VAL A 181 6.65 17.32 -14.06
CA VAL A 181 7.94 16.70 -13.68
C VAL A 181 8.04 15.29 -14.29
N ALA A 182 8.98 15.10 -15.22
CA ALA A 182 9.13 13.91 -16.07
C ALA A 182 9.38 12.56 -15.35
N HIS A 183 9.57 12.57 -14.02
CA HIS A 183 9.83 11.37 -13.22
C HIS A 183 8.81 11.15 -12.10
N ARG A 184 7.79 12.00 -11.98
CA ARG A 184 6.72 11.85 -11.00
C ARG A 184 6.05 10.48 -11.14
N LEU A 185 5.95 9.74 -10.04
CA LEU A 185 5.19 8.50 -9.94
C LEU A 185 3.86 8.78 -9.24
N GLU A 186 2.86 7.93 -9.47
CA GLU A 186 1.55 8.09 -8.81
C GLU A 186 1.71 8.03 -7.28
N GLY A 187 1.03 8.94 -6.58
CA GLY A 187 1.18 9.13 -5.13
C GLY A 187 2.33 10.04 -4.70
N ASP A 188 3.10 10.63 -5.62
CA ASP A 188 4.01 11.72 -5.29
C ASP A 188 3.23 13.05 -5.19
N GLU A 189 3.33 13.70 -4.03
CA GLU A 189 2.71 15.00 -3.67
C GLU A 189 3.41 16.20 -4.33
N LEU A 190 3.79 16.01 -5.58
CA LEU A 190 4.48 16.97 -6.44
C LEU A 190 3.49 17.48 -7.48
N PHE A 191 2.92 18.64 -7.20
CA PHE A 191 1.97 19.32 -8.08
C PHE A 191 2.70 20.14 -9.14
N TRP A 192 1.98 20.52 -10.19
CA TRP A 192 2.51 21.40 -11.22
C TRP A 192 1.45 22.32 -11.80
N THR A 193 1.87 23.46 -12.33
CA THR A 193 1.01 24.43 -13.01
C THR A 193 1.69 25.04 -14.22
N SER A 194 0.89 25.44 -15.21
CA SER A 194 1.30 26.27 -16.35
C SER A 194 0.85 27.73 -16.21
N SER A 195 0.24 28.12 -15.08
CA SER A 195 -0.23 29.49 -14.86
C SER A 195 0.94 30.49 -14.86
N SER A 196 0.91 31.46 -15.78
CA SER A 196 1.96 32.47 -15.94
C SER A 196 2.18 33.32 -14.67
N GLY A 197 1.09 33.64 -13.96
CA GLY A 197 1.10 34.36 -12.69
C GLY A 197 1.58 33.55 -11.47
N PHE A 198 1.95 32.28 -11.62
CA PHE A 198 2.54 31.50 -10.52
C PHE A 198 4.01 31.87 -10.32
N GLN A 199 4.38 32.11 -9.07
CA GLN A 199 5.78 32.20 -8.63
C GLN A 199 6.06 31.00 -7.72
N ALA A 200 7.05 30.18 -8.10
CA ALA A 200 7.44 29.02 -7.32
C ALA A 200 8.14 29.46 -6.02
N CYS A 201 7.78 28.85 -4.89
CA CYS A 201 8.46 29.14 -3.63
C CYS A 201 9.90 28.63 -3.68
N SER A 202 10.86 29.55 -3.63
CA SER A 202 12.30 29.23 -3.62
C SER A 202 12.69 28.37 -2.42
N ARG A 203 11.99 28.48 -1.29
CA ARG A 203 12.20 27.65 -0.10
C ARG A 203 11.75 26.21 -0.34
N CYS A 204 10.52 25.99 -0.82
CA CYS A 204 10.02 24.65 -1.15
C CYS A 204 10.90 23.94 -2.20
N GLU A 205 11.37 24.67 -3.21
CA GLU A 205 12.28 24.12 -4.22
C GLU A 205 13.65 23.79 -3.61
N SER A 206 14.23 24.69 -2.81
CA SER A 206 15.51 24.46 -2.13
C SER A 206 15.44 23.27 -1.16
N GLN A 207 14.35 23.12 -0.42
CA GLN A 207 14.11 21.97 0.47
C GLN A 207 13.97 20.66 -0.30
N ARG A 208 13.33 20.67 -1.47
CA ARG A 208 13.23 19.49 -2.34
C ARG A 208 14.61 19.08 -2.86
N VAL A 209 15.41 20.03 -3.32
CA VAL A 209 16.79 19.81 -3.76
C VAL A 209 17.66 19.33 -2.61
N LEU A 210 17.54 19.95 -1.43
CA LEU A 210 18.27 19.57 -0.22
C LEU A 210 17.88 18.17 0.27
N ALA A 211 16.60 17.82 0.32
CA ALA A 211 16.14 16.48 0.69
C ALA A 211 16.65 15.41 -0.28
N ALA A 212 16.63 15.68 -1.59
CA ALA A 212 17.19 14.78 -2.60
C ALA A 212 18.71 14.64 -2.44
N LYS A 213 19.43 15.75 -2.19
CA LYS A 213 20.87 15.77 -1.96
C LYS A 213 21.26 15.01 -0.69
N ILE A 214 20.64 15.32 0.45
CA ILE A 214 20.82 14.61 1.73
C ILE A 214 20.56 13.11 1.55
N THR A 215 19.47 12.73 0.87
CA THR A 215 19.18 11.31 0.62
C THR A 215 20.30 10.63 -0.18
N GLY A 216 20.88 11.30 -1.18
CA GLY A 216 22.02 10.79 -1.95
C GLY A 216 23.35 10.76 -1.19
N GLU A 217 23.60 11.74 -0.32
CA GLU A 217 24.81 11.82 0.53
C GLU A 217 24.76 10.87 1.74
N VAL A 218 23.57 10.54 2.23
CA VAL A 218 23.34 9.58 3.32
C VAL A 218 23.27 8.15 2.79
N ILE A 219 22.47 7.91 1.75
CA ILE A 219 22.24 6.56 1.20
C ILE A 219 23.16 6.37 -0.01
N SER A 220 24.46 6.22 0.28
CA SER A 220 25.53 6.05 -0.72
C SER A 220 25.44 4.71 -1.48
N HIS A 221 24.91 3.67 -0.83
CA HIS A 221 24.62 2.37 -1.43
C HIS A 221 23.13 2.04 -1.35
N SER A 222 22.66 1.14 -2.21
CA SER A 222 21.28 0.66 -2.11
C SER A 222 21.14 -0.32 -0.96
N LEU A 223 20.02 -0.22 -0.23
CA LEU A 223 19.64 -1.16 0.83
C LEU A 223 19.33 -2.53 0.21
N ARG A 224 20.00 -3.55 0.73
CA ARG A 224 19.98 -4.95 0.26
C ARG A 224 18.81 -5.68 0.93
N THR A 225 17.89 -6.18 0.11
CA THR A 225 16.65 -6.81 0.62
C THR A 225 16.62 -8.32 0.36
N LEU A 226 16.13 -9.06 1.35
CA LEU A 226 15.69 -10.46 1.26
C LEU A 226 14.15 -10.48 1.31
N ASP A 227 13.50 -11.08 0.30
CA ASP A 227 12.04 -11.25 0.25
C ASP A 227 11.66 -12.74 0.43
N LEU A 228 11.03 -13.08 1.55
CA LEU A 228 10.57 -14.42 1.89
C LEU A 228 9.10 -14.60 1.48
N PHE A 229 8.79 -15.74 0.84
CA PHE A 229 7.46 -16.04 0.29
C PHE A 229 7.06 -15.03 -0.80
N ALA A 230 8.05 -14.63 -1.63
CA ALA A 230 7.96 -13.47 -2.51
C ALA A 230 6.86 -13.55 -3.58
N GLY A 231 6.39 -14.75 -3.92
CA GLY A 231 5.33 -14.99 -4.89
C GLY A 231 5.65 -14.38 -6.26
N ALA A 232 4.74 -13.54 -6.76
CA ALA A 232 4.92 -12.80 -8.01
C ALA A 232 5.86 -11.59 -7.87
N GLY A 233 6.32 -11.24 -6.66
CA GLY A 233 7.18 -10.08 -6.42
C GLY A 233 6.47 -8.74 -6.27
N GLY A 234 5.18 -8.70 -5.89
CA GLY A 234 4.48 -7.42 -5.66
C GLY A 234 5.12 -6.57 -4.56
N LEU A 235 5.62 -7.21 -3.50
CA LEU A 235 6.34 -6.56 -2.40
C LEU A 235 7.74 -6.11 -2.85
N THR A 236 8.56 -7.03 -3.37
CA THR A 236 9.86 -6.75 -4.02
C THR A 236 9.80 -5.58 -5.03
N LEU A 237 8.84 -5.59 -5.96
CA LEU A 237 8.72 -4.55 -6.99
C LEU A 237 8.38 -3.19 -6.39
N GLY A 238 7.40 -3.14 -5.48
CA GLY A 238 7.01 -1.88 -4.84
C GLY A 238 8.16 -1.26 -4.03
N LEU A 239 8.89 -2.08 -3.27
CA LEU A 239 10.08 -1.64 -2.55
C LEU A 239 11.16 -1.08 -3.49
N GLY A 240 11.45 -1.76 -4.60
CA GLY A 240 12.36 -1.26 -5.64
C GLY A 240 11.91 0.08 -6.25
N LEU A 241 10.60 0.29 -6.42
CA LEU A 241 9.99 1.53 -6.91
C LEU A 241 9.97 2.68 -5.87
N ALA A 242 10.37 2.43 -4.62
CA ALA A 242 10.60 3.50 -3.64
C ALA A 242 11.91 4.28 -3.91
N GLY A 243 12.83 3.70 -4.68
CA GLY A 243 14.20 4.20 -4.85
C GLY A 243 15.15 3.60 -3.82
N ASN A 244 16.45 3.55 -4.13
CA ASN A 244 17.55 3.10 -3.27
C ASN A 244 17.40 1.76 -2.51
N ILE A 245 16.37 0.95 -2.77
CA ILE A 245 16.19 -0.42 -2.26
C ILE A 245 16.38 -1.41 -3.41
N LYS A 246 17.10 -2.51 -3.16
CA LYS A 246 17.34 -3.58 -4.15
C LYS A 246 17.20 -4.95 -3.50
N THR A 247 16.16 -5.70 -3.88
CA THR A 247 16.06 -7.13 -3.58
C THR A 247 17.24 -7.88 -4.20
N LYS A 248 18.08 -8.43 -3.33
CA LYS A 248 19.26 -9.24 -3.68
C LYS A 248 18.92 -10.72 -3.71
N TRP A 249 18.08 -11.15 -2.78
CA TRP A 249 17.65 -12.52 -2.60
C TRP A 249 16.13 -12.59 -2.48
N ALA A 250 15.54 -13.64 -3.03
CA ALA A 250 14.14 -13.96 -2.79
C ALA A 250 13.95 -15.47 -2.64
N VAL A 251 13.00 -15.88 -1.81
CA VAL A 251 12.68 -17.30 -1.57
C VAL A 251 11.22 -17.52 -1.91
N GLU A 252 10.95 -18.45 -2.84
CA GLU A 252 9.61 -18.81 -3.27
C GLU A 252 9.56 -20.31 -3.61
N MET A 253 8.71 -21.06 -2.91
CA MET A 253 8.62 -22.51 -3.06
C MET A 253 7.98 -22.93 -4.40
N ASP A 254 7.06 -22.14 -4.96
CA ASP A 254 6.39 -22.47 -6.20
C ASP A 254 7.23 -22.10 -7.43
N ALA A 255 7.65 -23.11 -8.19
CA ALA A 255 8.50 -22.93 -9.36
C ALA A 255 7.91 -22.02 -10.45
N ALA A 256 6.58 -21.91 -10.58
CA ALA A 256 5.97 -20.99 -11.55
C ALA A 256 6.03 -19.54 -11.07
N ARG A 257 5.85 -19.30 -9.77
CA ARG A 257 6.03 -17.98 -9.14
C ARG A 257 7.50 -17.55 -9.17
N ALA A 258 8.41 -18.45 -8.81
CA ALA A 258 9.85 -18.20 -8.85
C ALA A 258 10.32 -17.82 -10.28
N ARG A 259 9.81 -18.48 -11.34
CA ARG A 259 10.09 -18.08 -12.73
C ARG A 259 9.55 -16.67 -13.06
N THR A 260 8.32 -16.35 -12.67
CA THR A 260 7.75 -14.99 -12.84
C THR A 260 8.58 -13.93 -12.12
N LEU A 261 9.01 -14.20 -10.89
CA LEU A 261 9.85 -13.32 -10.11
C LEU A 261 11.24 -13.13 -10.74
N GLN A 262 11.88 -14.21 -11.17
CA GLN A 262 13.20 -14.18 -11.78
C GLN A 262 13.20 -13.43 -13.13
N ALA A 263 12.14 -13.60 -13.93
CA ALA A 263 11.97 -12.90 -15.22
C ALA A 263 11.75 -11.39 -15.02
N SER A 264 11.00 -10.98 -14.00
CA SER A 264 10.77 -9.58 -13.66
C SER A 264 11.94 -8.92 -12.93
N HIS A 265 12.77 -9.71 -12.23
CA HIS A 265 13.93 -9.24 -11.46
C HIS A 265 15.21 -10.02 -11.79
N PRO A 266 15.80 -9.87 -13.01
CA PRO A 266 16.94 -10.69 -13.47
C PRO A 266 18.24 -10.57 -12.66
N ARG A 267 18.33 -9.62 -11.72
CA ARG A 267 19.50 -9.40 -10.84
C ARG A 267 19.28 -9.89 -9.41
N THR A 268 18.11 -10.43 -9.10
CA THR A 268 17.81 -11.06 -7.82
C THR A 268 18.14 -12.54 -7.91
N ALA A 269 18.81 -13.09 -6.91
CA ALA A 269 18.97 -14.53 -6.73
C ALA A 269 17.65 -15.10 -6.19
N VAL A 270 16.85 -15.73 -7.06
CA VAL A 270 15.58 -16.36 -6.68
C VAL A 270 15.81 -17.83 -6.34
N PHE A 271 15.65 -18.19 -5.08
CA PHE A 271 15.73 -19.57 -4.61
C PHE A 271 14.35 -20.23 -4.71
N THR A 272 14.24 -21.25 -5.58
CA THR A 272 13.05 -22.11 -5.66
C THR A 272 13.17 -23.21 -4.60
N ALA A 273 12.79 -22.90 -3.36
CA ALA A 273 12.99 -23.76 -2.19
C ALA A 273 11.96 -23.47 -1.09
N ASP A 274 11.80 -24.40 -0.14
CA ASP A 274 11.13 -24.09 1.13
C ASP A 274 12.03 -23.17 1.98
N ALA A 275 11.41 -22.19 2.64
CA ALA A 275 12.14 -21.20 3.43
C ALA A 275 12.78 -21.79 4.71
N SER A 276 12.28 -22.92 5.21
CA SER A 276 12.81 -23.62 6.38
C SER A 276 14.02 -24.47 6.00
N GLU A 277 13.93 -25.20 4.88
CA GLU A 277 15.06 -25.98 4.33
C GLU A 277 16.24 -25.08 3.95
N LEU A 278 15.96 -23.95 3.29
CA LEU A 278 17.01 -23.00 2.93
C LEU A 278 17.63 -22.32 4.17
N LEU A 279 16.85 -22.10 5.24
CA LEU A 279 17.39 -21.58 6.51
C LEU A 279 18.34 -22.58 7.16
N ALA A 280 17.99 -23.87 7.20
CA ALA A 280 18.87 -24.91 7.72
C ALA A 280 20.23 -24.91 6.99
N VAL A 281 20.22 -24.80 5.66
CA VAL A 281 21.44 -24.69 4.83
C VAL A 281 22.24 -23.41 5.14
N VAL A 282 21.59 -22.28 5.43
CA VAL A 282 22.25 -21.03 5.82
C VAL A 282 22.92 -21.17 7.20
N CYS A 283 22.29 -21.89 8.14
CA CYS A 283 22.88 -22.20 9.45
C CYS A 283 24.06 -23.19 9.33
N GLU A 284 23.87 -24.33 8.68
CA GLU A 284 24.91 -25.37 8.51
C GLU A 284 26.16 -24.84 7.79
N LYS A 285 25.99 -24.00 6.76
CA LYS A 285 27.12 -23.40 6.04
C LYS A 285 27.83 -22.28 6.81
N ALA A 286 27.29 -21.82 7.94
CA ALA A 286 28.01 -20.95 8.88
C ALA A 286 29.00 -21.73 9.76
N GLU A 287 28.82 -23.06 9.90
CA GLU A 287 29.60 -23.93 10.81
C GLU A 287 30.55 -24.91 10.09
N SER A 288 30.47 -24.99 8.76
CA SER A 288 31.39 -25.67 7.82
C SER A 288 31.33 -27.22 7.71
N ASN A 289 30.70 -27.71 6.62
CA ASN A 289 31.21 -28.63 5.58
C ASN A 289 30.02 -29.21 4.77
N PRO A 290 29.90 -29.08 3.43
CA PRO A 290 28.62 -29.23 2.75
C PRO A 290 28.27 -30.66 2.31
N LEU A 291 27.19 -31.23 2.84
CA LEU A 291 26.58 -32.47 2.36
C LEU A 291 25.32 -32.21 1.51
N SER A 292 25.49 -31.74 0.26
CA SER A 292 24.53 -31.92 -0.84
C SER A 292 25.01 -31.22 -2.12
N SER A 293 25.10 -31.96 -3.21
CA SER A 293 25.55 -31.48 -4.53
C SER A 293 24.47 -30.76 -5.35
N ALA A 294 23.30 -30.46 -4.77
CA ALA A 294 22.19 -29.77 -5.43
C ALA A 294 21.95 -28.34 -4.94
N LEU A 295 22.70 -27.88 -3.93
CA LEU A 295 22.49 -26.59 -3.29
C LEU A 295 23.17 -25.42 -4.03
N PRO A 296 22.64 -24.19 -3.91
CA PRO A 296 23.32 -22.98 -4.40
C PRO A 296 24.75 -22.86 -3.84
N SER A 297 25.66 -22.33 -4.68
CA SER A 297 27.03 -22.03 -4.26
C SER A 297 27.02 -21.15 -3.01
N ALA A 298 27.90 -21.43 -2.05
CA ALA A 298 27.98 -20.71 -0.78
C ALA A 298 28.26 -19.20 -0.94
N SER A 299 28.77 -18.77 -2.10
CA SER A 299 28.94 -17.35 -2.45
C SER A 299 27.65 -16.61 -2.80
N THR A 300 26.49 -17.30 -2.87
CA THR A 300 25.21 -16.71 -3.31
C THR A 300 24.16 -16.59 -2.20
N LEU A 301 24.35 -17.27 -1.06
CA LEU A 301 23.40 -17.25 0.06
C LEU A 301 23.54 -15.96 0.89
N PRO A 302 22.44 -15.41 1.44
CA PRO A 302 22.50 -14.24 2.32
C PRO A 302 23.20 -14.57 3.64
N LYS A 303 24.03 -13.64 4.12
CA LYS A 303 24.71 -13.74 5.42
C LYS A 303 24.28 -12.64 6.38
N ARG A 304 24.53 -12.85 7.68
CA ARG A 304 24.38 -11.82 8.70
C ARG A 304 25.25 -10.60 8.34
N GLY A 305 24.66 -9.41 8.41
CA GLY A 305 25.30 -8.16 7.96
C GLY A 305 25.28 -7.90 6.45
N GLU A 306 24.78 -8.84 5.62
CA GLU A 306 24.57 -8.62 4.18
C GLU A 306 23.12 -8.24 3.82
N VAL A 307 22.17 -8.40 4.74
CA VAL A 307 20.75 -8.08 4.56
C VAL A 307 20.38 -6.87 5.40
N ASP A 308 20.08 -5.75 4.75
CA ASP A 308 19.70 -4.49 5.42
C ASP A 308 18.20 -4.48 5.74
N ILE A 309 17.39 -5.11 4.86
CA ILE A 309 15.94 -5.24 5.01
C ILE A 309 15.53 -6.70 4.78
N LEU A 310 14.79 -7.30 5.72
CA LEU A 310 14.07 -8.54 5.49
C LEU A 310 12.58 -8.24 5.35
N VAL A 311 11.96 -8.74 4.28
CA VAL A 311 10.51 -8.65 4.09
C VAL A 311 9.91 -10.04 3.91
N ALA A 312 8.69 -10.25 4.40
CA ALA A 312 8.02 -11.54 4.34
C ALA A 312 6.50 -11.39 4.24
N GLY A 313 5.88 -12.17 3.35
CA GLY A 313 4.43 -12.35 3.28
C GLY A 313 4.01 -13.79 3.59
N PRO A 314 4.22 -14.30 4.83
CA PRO A 314 4.01 -15.71 5.15
C PRO A 314 2.55 -16.13 4.88
N PRO A 315 2.32 -17.27 4.18
CA PRO A 315 1.02 -17.61 3.63
C PRO A 315 -0.01 -17.94 4.72
N CYS A 316 -0.99 -17.07 4.87
CA CYS A 316 -1.93 -17.07 5.98
C CYS A 316 -3.36 -17.46 5.53
N GLN A 317 -3.51 -18.68 4.98
CA GLN A 317 -4.80 -19.13 4.43
C GLN A 317 -5.89 -19.30 5.49
N SER A 318 -5.54 -19.69 6.71
CA SER A 318 -6.45 -19.76 7.86
C SER A 318 -6.96 -18.38 8.32
N PHE A 319 -6.18 -17.31 8.08
CA PHE A 319 -6.44 -15.94 8.52
C PHE A 319 -7.23 -15.09 7.51
N SER A 320 -7.41 -15.55 6.27
CA SER A 320 -8.17 -14.80 5.26
C SER A 320 -9.68 -14.93 5.49
N LYS A 321 -10.37 -13.79 5.69
CA LYS A 321 -11.84 -13.79 5.80
C LYS A 321 -12.53 -14.29 4.53
N LEU A 322 -11.88 -14.18 3.37
CA LEU A 322 -12.38 -14.66 2.08
C LEU A 322 -12.17 -16.17 1.89
N ASN A 323 -11.34 -16.84 2.69
CA ASN A 323 -11.16 -18.29 2.57
C ASN A 323 -12.32 -19.03 3.25
N ALA A 324 -12.97 -19.92 2.49
CA ALA A 324 -14.10 -20.72 2.95
C ALA A 324 -13.69 -21.93 3.80
N HIS A 325 -12.43 -22.36 3.68
CA HIS A 325 -11.83 -23.45 4.46
C HIS A 325 -10.79 -22.84 5.41
N ARG A 326 -11.21 -22.52 6.64
CA ARG A 326 -10.31 -22.06 7.71
C ARG A 326 -10.08 -23.20 8.69
N ALA A 327 -8.81 -23.55 8.92
CA ALA A 327 -8.41 -24.47 9.97
C ALA A 327 -7.36 -23.78 10.84
N ALA A 328 -7.59 -23.74 12.16
CA ALA A 328 -6.62 -23.18 13.11
C ALA A 328 -5.33 -24.02 13.16
N THR A 329 -5.42 -25.30 12.79
CA THR A 329 -4.35 -26.30 12.72
C THR A 329 -3.58 -26.31 11.39
N ASP A 330 -3.78 -25.31 10.52
CA ASP A 330 -3.03 -25.19 9.27
C ASP A 330 -1.53 -24.99 9.55
N GLY A 331 -0.70 -25.98 9.21
CA GLY A 331 0.74 -25.97 9.47
C GLY A 331 1.47 -24.76 8.86
N ARG A 332 0.92 -24.13 7.83
CA ARG A 332 1.49 -22.91 7.22
C ARG A 332 1.49 -21.71 8.17
N ASN A 333 0.66 -21.72 9.20
CA ASN A 333 0.70 -20.71 10.26
C ASN A 333 2.08 -20.66 10.96
N LEU A 334 2.83 -21.77 10.97
CA LEU A 334 4.19 -21.87 11.53
C LEU A 334 5.25 -21.15 10.69
N LEU A 335 4.95 -20.75 9.44
CA LEU A 335 5.89 -19.99 8.61
C LEU A 335 6.14 -18.57 9.15
N ILE A 336 5.29 -18.09 10.07
CA ILE A 336 5.57 -16.91 10.90
C ILE A 336 6.79 -17.17 11.81
N ALA A 337 6.88 -18.35 12.45
CA ALA A 337 8.03 -18.70 13.27
C ALA A 337 9.29 -18.85 12.42
N VAL A 338 9.19 -19.49 11.24
CA VAL A 338 10.31 -19.56 10.26
C VAL A 338 10.79 -18.15 9.87
N THR A 339 9.87 -17.21 9.61
CA THR A 339 10.20 -15.80 9.34
C THR A 339 11.00 -15.18 10.49
N LEU A 340 10.58 -15.40 11.73
CA LEU A 340 11.26 -14.87 12.91
C LEU A 340 12.64 -15.52 13.13
N SER A 341 12.80 -16.81 12.82
CA SER A 341 14.10 -17.49 12.83
C SER A 341 15.07 -16.92 11.80
N TRP A 342 14.61 -16.56 10.59
CA TRP A 342 15.44 -15.82 9.62
C TRP A 342 15.90 -14.45 10.15
N VAL A 343 15.03 -13.74 10.88
CA VAL A 343 15.36 -12.44 11.51
C VAL A 343 16.39 -12.61 12.64
N GLU A 344 16.26 -13.66 13.45
CA GLU A 344 17.22 -14.01 14.51
C GLU A 344 18.61 -14.33 13.94
N VAL A 345 18.69 -15.16 12.90
CA VAL A 345 19.95 -15.57 12.26
C VAL A 345 20.63 -14.42 11.52
N LEU A 346 19.89 -13.70 10.66
CA LEU A 346 20.49 -12.68 9.78
C LEU A 346 20.62 -11.29 10.43
N ARG A 347 19.84 -11.00 11.49
CA ARG A 347 19.82 -9.72 12.20
C ARG A 347 19.76 -8.49 11.25
N PRO A 348 18.78 -8.41 10.32
CA PRO A 348 18.62 -7.27 9.42
C PRO A 348 18.31 -5.98 10.19
N ASP A 349 18.57 -4.80 9.62
CA ASP A 349 18.29 -3.52 10.30
C ASP A 349 16.78 -3.20 10.32
N TYR A 350 16.08 -3.60 9.26
CA TYR A 350 14.64 -3.46 9.11
C TYR A 350 13.96 -4.80 8.83
N VAL A 351 12.76 -4.98 9.39
CA VAL A 351 11.89 -6.14 9.15
C VAL A 351 10.49 -5.68 8.76
N VAL A 352 9.91 -6.31 7.73
CA VAL A 352 8.51 -6.11 7.33
C VAL A 352 7.80 -7.45 7.23
N VAL A 353 6.85 -7.72 8.12
CA VAL A 353 5.93 -8.86 7.99
C VAL A 353 4.58 -8.34 7.49
N GLU A 354 4.20 -8.70 6.27
CA GLU A 354 2.88 -8.42 5.69
C GLU A 354 1.88 -9.52 6.04
N ASN A 355 0.63 -9.15 6.29
CA ASN A 355 -0.45 -10.12 6.43
C ASN A 355 -1.86 -9.59 6.16
N VAL A 356 -2.83 -10.50 6.13
CA VAL A 356 -4.26 -10.17 6.03
C VAL A 356 -4.84 -9.70 7.37
N GLY A 357 -5.88 -8.86 7.32
CA GLY A 357 -6.56 -8.31 8.50
C GLY A 357 -7.01 -9.31 9.56
N GLY A 358 -7.30 -10.56 9.18
CA GLY A 358 -7.74 -11.61 10.11
C GLY A 358 -6.64 -12.14 11.04
N ILE A 359 -5.37 -11.75 10.86
CA ILE A 359 -4.31 -12.02 11.86
C ILE A 359 -4.63 -11.39 13.22
N MET A 360 -5.47 -10.35 13.26
CA MET A 360 -5.93 -9.70 14.49
C MET A 360 -7.25 -10.27 15.06
N ASP A 361 -7.87 -11.28 14.44
CA ASP A 361 -9.13 -11.87 14.93
C ASP A 361 -8.89 -12.79 16.15
N ASN A 362 -9.69 -12.63 17.21
CA ASN A 362 -9.50 -13.40 18.46
C ASN A 362 -10.10 -14.81 18.43
N GLU A 363 -11.21 -14.97 17.70
CA GLU A 363 -12.09 -16.13 17.85
C GLU A 363 -11.60 -17.34 17.06
N THR A 364 -10.98 -17.12 15.90
CA THR A 364 -10.64 -18.19 14.96
C THR A 364 -9.18 -18.64 15.04
N LEU A 365 -8.27 -17.81 15.57
CA LEU A 365 -6.83 -17.90 15.32
C LEU A 365 -6.02 -17.68 16.60
N LYS A 366 -6.22 -18.58 17.57
CA LYS A 366 -5.44 -18.64 18.80
C LYS A 366 -4.14 -19.42 18.60
N LEU A 367 -3.11 -19.07 19.38
CA LEU A 367 -1.93 -19.91 19.54
C LEU A 367 -2.08 -20.64 20.88
N GLY A 368 -2.49 -21.90 20.84
CA GLY A 368 -3.00 -22.60 22.03
C GLY A 368 -4.23 -21.88 22.61
N ALA A 369 -4.17 -21.50 23.89
CA ALA A 369 -5.22 -20.70 24.54
C ALA A 369 -5.16 -19.20 24.20
N ILE A 370 -4.03 -18.70 23.67
CA ILE A 370 -3.72 -17.27 23.63
C ILE A 370 -4.50 -16.56 22.51
N ASN A 371 -5.39 -15.65 22.91
CA ASN A 371 -6.07 -14.71 22.01
C ASN A 371 -5.03 -13.79 21.33
N GLN A 372 -5.11 -13.65 19.99
CA GLN A 372 -4.14 -12.95 19.15
C GLN A 372 -2.70 -13.49 19.29
N GLY A 373 -2.55 -14.80 19.42
CA GLY A 373 -1.26 -15.44 19.64
C GLY A 373 -0.21 -15.14 18.55
N PHE A 374 -0.59 -15.10 17.26
CA PHE A 374 0.35 -14.83 16.17
C PHE A 374 0.85 -13.37 16.14
N PRO A 375 0.00 -12.31 16.21
CA PRO A 375 0.47 -10.94 16.40
C PRO A 375 1.39 -10.76 17.61
N LYS A 376 1.04 -11.40 18.74
CA LYS A 376 1.85 -11.36 19.96
C LYS A 376 3.20 -12.04 19.76
N LEU A 377 3.24 -13.21 19.14
CA LEU A 377 4.49 -13.92 18.81
C LEU A 377 5.42 -13.02 17.98
N ILE A 378 4.90 -12.40 16.91
CA ILE A 378 5.68 -11.48 16.07
C ILE A 378 6.25 -10.32 16.88
N VAL A 379 5.41 -9.61 17.65
CA VAL A 379 5.82 -8.45 18.44
C VAL A 379 6.82 -8.83 19.53
N LEU A 380 6.52 -9.87 20.31
CA LEU A 380 7.31 -10.29 21.46
C LEU A 380 8.70 -10.78 21.03
N THR A 381 8.78 -11.61 19.98
CA THR A 381 10.06 -12.09 19.47
C THR A 381 10.89 -10.94 18.91
N LEU A 382 10.30 -10.01 18.14
CA LEU A 382 11.03 -8.85 17.61
C LEU A 382 11.54 -7.92 18.73
N LEU A 383 10.73 -7.66 19.77
CA LEU A 383 11.16 -6.89 20.95
C LEU A 383 12.29 -7.60 21.72
N GLN A 384 12.21 -8.92 21.90
CA GLN A 384 13.27 -9.72 22.55
C GLN A 384 14.56 -9.73 21.74
N LEU A 385 14.47 -9.70 20.41
CA LEU A 385 15.60 -9.52 19.48
C LEU A 385 16.08 -8.05 19.39
N GLY A 386 15.57 -7.14 20.23
CA GLY A 386 16.03 -5.75 20.32
C GLY A 386 15.52 -4.82 19.21
N TYR A 387 14.44 -5.18 18.51
CA TYR A 387 13.80 -4.27 17.56
C TYR A 387 12.72 -3.41 18.23
N SER A 388 12.61 -2.16 17.81
CA SER A 388 11.37 -1.39 17.96
C SER A 388 10.36 -1.87 16.90
N VAL A 389 9.06 -1.96 17.24
CA VAL A 389 8.03 -2.55 16.37
C VAL A 389 6.83 -1.61 16.22
N ARG A 390 6.35 -1.42 14.99
CA ARG A 390 5.10 -0.74 14.63
C ARG A 390 4.15 -1.75 13.98
N ILE A 391 2.97 -1.98 14.55
CA ILE A 391 1.86 -2.63 13.84
C ILE A 391 1.05 -1.55 13.14
N ALA A 392 0.92 -1.62 11.82
CA ALA A 392 0.07 -0.74 11.03
C ALA A 392 -1.05 -1.52 10.31
N ASN A 393 -2.24 -0.94 10.20
CA ASN A 393 -3.28 -1.41 9.26
C ASN A 393 -3.40 -0.45 8.07
N VAL A 394 -3.11 -0.95 6.86
CA VAL A 394 -2.89 -0.16 5.65
C VAL A 394 -3.92 -0.50 4.59
N GLU A 395 -4.61 0.53 4.08
CA GLU A 395 -5.50 0.45 2.93
C GLU A 395 -4.74 0.73 1.65
N ALA A 396 -4.80 -0.16 0.65
CA ALA A 396 -4.12 0.04 -0.62
C ALA A 396 -4.62 1.28 -1.39
N VAL A 397 -5.90 1.65 -1.20
CA VAL A 397 -6.50 2.82 -1.85
C VAL A 397 -5.87 4.14 -1.41
N SER A 398 -5.46 4.28 -0.14
CA SER A 398 -4.79 5.50 0.35
C SER A 398 -3.38 5.70 -0.25
N CYS A 399 -2.82 4.62 -0.82
CA CYS A 399 -1.51 4.58 -1.47
C CYS A 399 -1.59 4.79 -3.00
N GLY A 400 -2.78 5.00 -3.58
CA GLY A 400 -2.97 5.10 -5.03
C GLY A 400 -3.12 3.77 -5.75
N SER A 401 -3.37 2.66 -5.04
CA SER A 401 -3.88 1.45 -5.70
C SER A 401 -5.35 1.68 -6.09
N PRO A 402 -5.80 1.26 -7.28
CA PRO A 402 -7.19 1.40 -7.71
C PRO A 402 -8.11 0.38 -7.02
N GLN A 403 -7.80 -0.07 -5.80
CA GLN A 403 -8.53 -1.16 -5.14
C GLN A 403 -8.69 -0.97 -3.62
N GLU A 404 -9.80 -1.49 -3.10
CA GLU A 404 -10.03 -1.69 -1.67
C GLU A 404 -9.33 -2.97 -1.20
N ARG A 405 -8.15 -2.85 -0.56
CA ARG A 405 -7.40 -3.99 -0.04
C ARG A 405 -6.62 -3.63 1.20
N ARG A 406 -7.00 -4.25 2.32
CA ARG A 406 -6.42 -4.05 3.65
C ARG A 406 -5.27 -5.00 3.91
N ARG A 407 -4.24 -4.51 4.58
CA ARG A 407 -3.10 -5.29 5.08
C ARG A 407 -2.65 -4.86 6.46
N MET A 408 -2.38 -5.86 7.30
CA MET A 408 -1.64 -5.68 8.54
C MET A 408 -0.16 -5.74 8.21
N ILE A 409 0.59 -4.74 8.66
CA ILE A 409 2.03 -4.63 8.48
C ILE A 409 2.65 -4.62 9.87
N PHE A 410 3.60 -5.51 10.13
CA PHE A 410 4.49 -5.42 11.29
C PHE A 410 5.82 -4.90 10.76
N LEU A 411 6.12 -3.64 11.04
CA LEU A 411 7.30 -2.90 10.59
C LEU A 411 8.21 -2.69 11.78
N ALA A 412 9.40 -3.29 11.75
CA ALA A 412 10.35 -3.23 12.86
C ALA A 412 11.72 -2.73 12.40
N ALA A 413 12.45 -2.10 13.33
CA ALA A 413 13.76 -1.50 13.11
C ALA A 413 14.63 -1.61 14.35
N LYS A 414 15.94 -1.80 14.19
CA LYS A 414 16.90 -1.73 15.31
C LYS A 414 17.01 -0.30 15.84
N GLU A 415 17.20 0.64 14.92
CA GLU A 415 17.41 2.06 15.21
C GLU A 415 16.32 2.93 14.58
N GLY A 416 15.82 3.87 15.37
CA GLY A 416 14.59 4.59 15.02
C GLY A 416 13.40 3.65 14.86
N LEU A 417 12.29 4.18 14.34
CA LEU A 417 11.15 3.37 13.92
C LEU A 417 10.49 4.05 12.72
N PRO A 418 10.51 3.43 11.52
CA PRO A 418 9.88 4.00 10.34
C PRO A 418 8.42 4.40 10.58
N CYS A 419 8.09 5.61 10.16
CA CYS A 419 6.76 6.20 10.27
C CYS A 419 6.09 6.10 8.89
N LEU A 420 4.86 5.59 8.81
CA LEU A 420 4.18 5.46 7.53
C LEU A 420 3.91 6.85 6.91
N PRO A 421 4.17 7.03 5.60
CA PRO A 421 3.77 8.23 4.88
C PRO A 421 2.26 8.50 5.03
N PRO A 422 1.82 9.76 5.08
CA PRO A 422 0.41 10.10 5.03
C PRO A 422 -0.29 9.57 3.76
N ALA A 423 -1.62 9.45 3.81
CA ALA A 423 -2.44 9.10 2.65
C ALA A 423 -2.21 10.08 1.49
N SER A 424 -1.94 9.54 0.30
CA SER A 424 -1.76 10.30 -0.94
C SER A 424 -3.06 10.43 -1.74
N HIS A 425 -3.95 9.43 -1.65
CA HIS A 425 -5.23 9.38 -2.35
C HIS A 425 -6.42 9.21 -1.38
N ILE A 426 -7.57 9.77 -1.76
CA ILE A 426 -8.78 9.72 -0.93
C ILE A 426 -9.20 8.27 -0.67
N THR A 427 -9.60 8.00 0.58
CA THR A 427 -10.25 6.75 0.98
C THR A 427 -11.77 6.98 1.06
N PRO A 428 -12.62 6.25 0.31
CA PRO A 428 -14.08 6.45 0.29
C PRO A 428 -14.76 6.32 1.67
N SER A 429 -15.83 7.09 1.88
CA SER A 429 -16.41 7.33 3.21
C SER A 429 -17.13 6.12 3.78
N ASP A 430 -17.74 5.30 2.93
CA ASP A 430 -18.38 4.04 3.29
C ASP A 430 -17.39 2.97 3.80
N ARG A 431 -16.08 3.20 3.65
CA ARG A 431 -15.00 2.34 4.15
C ARG A 431 -14.34 2.84 5.45
N LEU A 432 -14.54 4.11 5.82
CA LEU A 432 -13.92 4.72 7.00
C LEU A 432 -14.36 4.09 8.33
N SER A 433 -15.62 3.65 8.44
CA SER A 433 -16.17 3.09 9.70
C SER A 433 -15.50 1.79 10.14
N ARG A 434 -14.92 1.03 9.20
CA ARG A 434 -14.14 -0.18 9.47
C ARG A 434 -12.65 0.11 9.73
N SER A 435 -12.21 1.37 9.64
CA SER A 435 -10.80 1.71 9.36
C SER A 435 -9.92 2.10 10.54
N SER A 436 -10.47 2.44 11.72
CA SER A 436 -9.76 3.30 12.68
C SER A 436 -9.47 2.74 14.09
N SER A 437 -9.55 1.43 14.36
CA SER A 437 -8.98 0.89 15.61
C SER A 437 -8.40 -0.52 15.46
N ILE A 438 -7.19 -0.72 15.99
CA ILE A 438 -6.61 -2.03 16.28
C ILE A 438 -7.00 -2.31 17.72
N ARG A 439 -7.68 -3.43 17.92
CA ARG A 439 -8.05 -3.91 19.24
C ARG A 439 -7.00 -4.92 19.68
N LEU A 440 -6.20 -4.60 20.70
CA LEU A 440 -5.26 -5.54 21.30
C LEU A 440 -5.83 -6.11 22.59
N TRP A 441 -5.62 -7.40 22.80
CA TRP A 441 -6.13 -8.13 23.96
C TRP A 441 -4.99 -8.43 24.93
N PRO A 442 -4.89 -7.71 26.08
CA PRO A 442 -3.72 -7.82 26.95
C PRO A 442 -3.51 -9.24 27.50
N GLY A 443 -4.57 -9.99 27.74
CA GLY A 443 -4.52 -11.36 28.26
C GLY A 443 -5.94 -11.86 28.54
N ASP A 444 -6.06 -13.08 29.06
CA ASP A 444 -7.37 -13.65 29.39
C ASP A 444 -8.03 -12.88 30.55
N GLY A 445 -9.31 -12.55 30.38
CA GLY A 445 -10.10 -11.74 31.31
C GLY A 445 -9.84 -10.22 31.27
N ALA A 446 -8.76 -9.75 30.66
CA ALA A 446 -8.48 -8.31 30.56
C ALA A 446 -9.35 -7.62 29.48
N PRO A 447 -9.92 -6.44 29.74
CA PRO A 447 -10.67 -5.70 28.73
C PRO A 447 -9.76 -5.30 27.57
N SER A 448 -10.28 -5.41 26.35
CA SER A 448 -9.52 -5.13 25.14
C SER A 448 -9.14 -3.65 25.05
N ARG A 449 -7.85 -3.34 24.88
CA ARG A 449 -7.40 -1.96 24.67
C ARG A 449 -7.62 -1.56 23.21
N HIS A 450 -8.30 -0.43 23.02
CA HIS A 450 -8.54 0.16 21.70
C HIS A 450 -7.43 1.16 21.37
N PHE A 451 -6.58 0.81 20.42
CA PHE A 451 -5.65 1.75 19.82
C PHE A 451 -6.35 2.47 18.68
N THR A 452 -6.79 3.69 18.98
CA THR A 452 -7.13 4.72 17.98
C THR A 452 -5.91 5.60 17.83
N MET A 453 -5.70 6.17 16.64
CA MET A 453 -4.48 6.95 16.33
C MET A 453 -4.30 8.22 17.17
N PRO A 454 -3.07 8.75 17.23
CA PRO A 454 -2.74 10.17 17.40
C PRO A 454 -2.74 10.96 16.06
N ASN A 455 -2.10 12.15 16.03
CA ASN A 455 -1.39 12.87 14.93
C ASN A 455 -2.14 13.52 13.71
N GLY A 456 -3.38 14.02 13.82
CA GLY A 456 -4.02 14.83 12.75
C GLY A 456 -5.49 15.25 12.98
N PHE A 457 -6.31 15.31 11.89
CA PHE A 457 -7.76 15.65 11.95
C PHE A 457 -8.70 14.99 10.88
N LEU A 458 -8.25 14.69 9.65
CA LEU A 458 -9.11 14.52 8.45
C LEU A 458 -9.28 13.07 7.96
N ARG A 459 -10.48 12.48 8.10
CA ARG A 459 -10.69 11.03 7.89
C ARG A 459 -10.67 10.59 6.43
N GLY A 460 -9.55 10.07 5.94
CA GLY A 460 -9.42 9.57 4.56
C GLY A 460 -9.39 10.67 3.49
N CYS A 461 -9.16 11.92 3.92
CA CYS A 461 -8.91 13.04 3.03
C CYS A 461 -7.47 13.00 2.52
N ALA A 462 -7.23 13.49 1.30
CA ALA A 462 -5.91 13.37 0.66
C ALA A 462 -5.67 14.41 -0.44
N PRO A 463 -4.40 14.63 -0.85
CA PRO A 463 -4.05 15.55 -1.94
C PRO A 463 -4.52 15.12 -3.33
N LEU A 464 -4.83 13.83 -3.56
CA LEU A 464 -5.28 13.29 -4.84
C LEU A 464 -6.63 12.56 -4.69
N PRO A 465 -7.50 12.55 -5.73
CA PRO A 465 -8.74 11.77 -5.71
C PRO A 465 -8.46 10.26 -5.69
N THR A 466 -9.45 9.45 -5.33
CA THR A 466 -9.35 7.99 -5.45
C THR A 466 -9.14 7.56 -6.90
N VAL A 467 -8.19 6.66 -7.18
CA VAL A 467 -8.05 6.05 -8.52
C VAL A 467 -9.21 5.08 -8.74
N THR A 468 -10.03 5.34 -9.76
CA THR A 468 -11.21 4.51 -10.08
C THR A 468 -10.87 3.32 -10.98
N VAL A 469 -11.82 2.41 -11.17
CA VAL A 469 -11.72 1.32 -12.14
C VAL A 469 -11.36 1.85 -13.53
N MET A 470 -12.09 2.85 -14.05
CA MET A 470 -11.84 3.35 -15.40
C MET A 470 -10.53 4.15 -15.48
N ASP A 471 -10.12 4.85 -14.41
CA ASP A 471 -8.79 5.48 -14.37
C ASP A 471 -7.65 4.46 -14.53
N ALA A 472 -7.88 3.18 -14.21
CA ALA A 472 -6.89 2.12 -14.34
C ALA A 472 -6.97 1.31 -15.65
N ILE A 473 -8.12 1.22 -16.33
CA ILE A 473 -8.31 0.28 -17.47
C ILE A 473 -8.96 0.84 -18.75
N ASP A 474 -9.45 2.09 -18.78
CA ASP A 474 -10.18 2.66 -19.94
C ASP A 474 -9.37 2.71 -21.26
N ASP A 475 -8.05 2.71 -21.17
CA ASP A 475 -7.11 2.77 -22.28
C ASP A 475 -6.79 1.38 -22.90
N LEU A 476 -7.24 0.30 -22.26
CA LEU A 476 -7.09 -1.06 -22.76
C LEU A 476 -8.07 -1.34 -23.91
N PRO A 477 -7.68 -2.16 -24.91
CA PRO A 477 -8.55 -2.46 -26.05
C PRO A 477 -9.79 -3.24 -25.59
N ALA A 478 -10.96 -2.78 -26.04
CA ALA A 478 -12.24 -3.36 -25.68
C ALA A 478 -12.55 -4.61 -26.53
N PHE A 479 -13.15 -5.62 -25.91
CA PHE A 479 -13.77 -6.76 -26.57
C PHE A 479 -14.89 -7.33 -25.68
N ASP A 480 -15.92 -7.89 -26.31
CA ASP A 480 -17.03 -8.55 -25.65
C ASP A 480 -16.91 -10.07 -25.79
N TRP A 481 -17.62 -10.84 -24.96
CA TRP A 481 -17.86 -12.25 -25.25
C TRP A 481 -19.08 -12.39 -26.16
N SER A 482 -18.98 -13.29 -27.13
CA SER A 482 -20.11 -13.73 -27.95
C SER A 482 -21.08 -14.53 -27.08
N ASP A 483 -22.36 -14.17 -27.14
CA ASP A 483 -23.41 -14.97 -26.52
C ASP A 483 -23.56 -16.28 -27.29
N PRO A 484 -23.37 -17.46 -26.65
CA PRO A 484 -23.39 -18.73 -27.37
C PRO A 484 -24.80 -19.17 -27.76
N HIS A 485 -25.85 -18.48 -27.31
CA HIS A 485 -27.23 -18.83 -27.62
C HIS A 485 -27.98 -17.70 -28.35
N GLN A 486 -28.03 -17.78 -29.69
CA GLN A 486 -28.75 -16.82 -30.54
C GLN A 486 -30.16 -17.29 -30.90
N VAL A 487 -31.03 -17.44 -29.90
CA VAL A 487 -32.49 -17.48 -30.11
C VAL A 487 -33.14 -16.42 -29.24
N TYR A 488 -33.28 -15.22 -29.79
CA TYR A 488 -34.03 -14.13 -29.17
C TYR A 488 -35.38 -13.96 -29.87
N PRO A 489 -36.47 -13.64 -29.13
CA PRO A 489 -37.78 -13.44 -29.72
C PRO A 489 -37.82 -12.21 -30.65
N LEU A 490 -38.91 -12.06 -31.41
CA LEU A 490 -39.15 -11.09 -32.50
C LEU A 490 -38.84 -9.58 -32.22
N ARG A 491 -38.41 -9.18 -31.02
CA ARG A 491 -38.07 -7.80 -30.66
C ARG A 491 -36.80 -7.74 -29.80
N ALA A 492 -35.80 -6.99 -30.27
CA ALA A 492 -34.54 -6.75 -29.56
C ALA A 492 -34.73 -5.95 -28.25
N SER A 493 -34.16 -6.48 -27.17
CA SER A 493 -34.12 -5.83 -25.84
C SER A 493 -33.22 -4.60 -25.85
N PRO A 494 -33.32 -3.71 -24.84
CA PRO A 494 -32.39 -2.58 -24.69
C PRO A 494 -30.91 -3.01 -24.62
N LEU A 495 -30.62 -4.16 -24.00
CA LEU A 495 -29.26 -4.71 -23.94
C LEU A 495 -28.75 -5.13 -25.34
N ASP A 496 -29.60 -5.71 -26.18
CA ASP A 496 -29.22 -6.13 -27.54
C ASP A 496 -28.94 -4.94 -28.44
N ARG A 497 -29.69 -3.84 -28.28
CA ARG A 497 -29.44 -2.58 -29.01
C ARG A 497 -28.08 -1.98 -28.64
N GLU A 498 -27.69 -2.04 -27.36
CA GLU A 498 -26.35 -1.62 -26.95
C GLU A 498 -25.27 -2.59 -27.47
N LYS A 499 -25.48 -3.92 -27.41
CA LYS A 499 -24.58 -4.91 -28.05
C LYS A 499 -24.38 -4.60 -29.55
N ALA A 500 -25.45 -4.30 -30.29
CA ALA A 500 -25.37 -3.89 -31.70
C ALA A 500 -24.65 -2.55 -31.90
N ALA A 501 -24.91 -1.55 -31.06
CA ALA A 501 -24.21 -0.26 -31.10
C ALA A 501 -22.72 -0.37 -30.73
N ARG A 502 -22.31 -1.40 -29.99
CA ARG A 502 -20.90 -1.72 -29.68
C ARG A 502 -20.21 -2.39 -30.86
N ALA A 503 -20.87 -3.35 -31.51
CA ALA A 503 -20.39 -3.94 -32.76
C ALA A 503 -20.23 -2.88 -33.87
N ALA A 504 -21.18 -1.94 -33.99
CA ALA A 504 -21.09 -0.80 -34.92
C ALA A 504 -19.93 0.18 -34.59
N ARG A 505 -19.45 0.21 -33.35
CA ARG A 505 -18.23 0.93 -32.92
C ARG A 505 -16.94 0.13 -33.14
N GLY A 506 -17.02 -1.06 -33.76
CA GLY A 506 -15.86 -1.91 -34.03
C GLY A 506 -15.36 -2.72 -32.82
N ILE A 507 -16.15 -2.84 -31.75
CA ILE A 507 -15.79 -3.70 -30.60
C ILE A 507 -16.07 -5.16 -30.99
N PRO A 508 -15.05 -6.05 -31.02
CA PRO A 508 -15.24 -7.44 -31.42
C PRO A 508 -15.91 -8.25 -30.31
N ALA A 509 -16.82 -9.15 -30.71
CA ALA A 509 -17.35 -10.21 -29.85
C ALA A 509 -16.59 -11.51 -30.10
N LEU A 510 -16.02 -12.10 -29.05
CA LEU A 510 -15.12 -13.26 -29.13
C LEU A 510 -15.74 -14.51 -28.47
N ASP A 511 -15.51 -15.69 -29.06
CA ASP A 511 -15.97 -16.95 -28.48
C ASP A 511 -15.20 -17.31 -27.19
N ALA A 512 -15.95 -17.32 -26.08
CA ALA A 512 -15.47 -17.60 -24.74
C ALA A 512 -15.86 -18.98 -24.20
N VAL A 513 -16.46 -19.85 -25.01
CA VAL A 513 -16.95 -21.16 -24.56
C VAL A 513 -15.83 -22.20 -24.48
N ARG A 514 -15.75 -22.88 -23.34
CA ARG A 514 -14.90 -24.05 -23.09
C ARG A 514 -15.63 -25.30 -23.58
N LEU A 515 -15.25 -25.79 -24.77
CA LEU A 515 -15.73 -27.07 -25.30
C LEU A 515 -15.16 -28.26 -24.49
N SER A 516 -15.98 -29.27 -24.24
CA SER A 516 -15.55 -30.51 -23.60
C SER A 516 -14.68 -31.36 -24.55
N GLY A 517 -13.65 -32.01 -24.00
CA GLY A 517 -12.79 -32.93 -24.77
C GLY A 517 -11.68 -32.28 -25.61
N VAL A 518 -11.60 -30.95 -25.70
CA VAL A 518 -10.51 -30.26 -26.41
C VAL A 518 -9.35 -29.96 -25.45
N SER A 519 -8.20 -30.59 -25.66
CA SER A 519 -6.99 -30.36 -24.86
C SER A 519 -6.16 -29.20 -25.40
N GLY A 520 -6.23 -28.04 -24.73
CA GLY A 520 -5.39 -26.88 -25.03
C GLY A 520 -5.74 -25.65 -24.18
N GLU A 521 -4.77 -24.78 -23.92
CA GLU A 521 -5.03 -23.47 -23.31
C GLU A 521 -5.70 -22.54 -24.33
N HIS A 522 -7.03 -22.53 -24.31
CA HIS A 522 -7.82 -21.62 -25.12
C HIS A 522 -8.21 -20.38 -24.31
N LEU A 523 -7.44 -19.30 -24.52
CA LEU A 523 -7.69 -17.96 -23.95
C LEU A 523 -8.56 -17.12 -24.89
N VAL A 524 -9.26 -16.13 -24.34
CA VAL A 524 -10.10 -15.17 -25.10
C VAL A 524 -9.45 -13.80 -25.10
N GLY A 525 -9.29 -13.18 -26.27
CA GLY A 525 -8.51 -11.94 -26.43
C GLY A 525 -7.06 -12.21 -26.86
N ALA A 526 -6.32 -11.15 -27.18
CA ALA A 526 -4.99 -11.27 -27.78
C ALA A 526 -3.85 -11.35 -26.74
N LYS A 527 -2.87 -12.24 -26.98
CA LYS A 527 -1.62 -12.33 -26.21
C LYS A 527 -0.76 -11.06 -26.34
N LEU A 528 -0.81 -10.40 -27.50
CA LEU A 528 -0.18 -9.11 -27.78
C LEU A 528 -1.05 -8.35 -28.77
N GLN A 529 -1.35 -7.07 -28.49
CA GLN A 529 -2.12 -6.19 -29.37
C GLN A 529 -1.83 -4.72 -29.04
N ARG A 530 -2.25 -3.78 -29.91
CA ARG A 530 -2.13 -2.35 -29.61
C ARG A 530 -3.09 -1.95 -28.47
N TYR A 531 -2.72 -0.93 -27.70
CA TYR A 531 -3.64 -0.29 -26.75
C TYR A 531 -4.85 0.31 -27.48
N GLY A 532 -5.99 0.44 -26.78
CA GLY A 532 -7.17 1.08 -27.34
C GLY A 532 -6.98 2.59 -27.56
N THR A 533 -6.22 3.24 -26.68
CA THR A 533 -5.87 4.67 -26.78
C THR A 533 -4.45 4.94 -26.28
N GLU A 534 -3.97 6.17 -26.44
CA GLU A 534 -2.91 6.72 -25.56
C GLU A 534 -3.38 6.76 -24.09
N PRO A 535 -2.47 6.83 -23.10
CA PRO A 535 -2.84 6.98 -21.70
C PRO A 535 -3.73 8.21 -21.48
N ARG A 536 -4.78 8.04 -20.67
CA ARG A 536 -5.72 9.10 -20.28
C ARG A 536 -5.51 9.59 -18.85
N THR A 537 -4.81 8.82 -18.02
CA THR A 537 -4.53 9.13 -16.61
C THR A 537 -3.04 8.91 -16.25
N PRO A 538 -2.52 9.58 -15.20
CA PRO A 538 -1.21 9.29 -14.63
C PRO A 538 -1.02 7.82 -14.27
N TYR A 539 -2.06 7.16 -13.74
CA TYR A 539 -2.03 5.73 -13.44
C TYR A 539 -1.74 4.87 -14.69
N GLN A 540 -2.43 5.12 -15.80
CA GLN A 540 -2.20 4.38 -17.06
C GLN A 540 -0.80 4.66 -17.63
N ALA A 541 -0.35 5.92 -17.58
CA ALA A 541 1.00 6.29 -17.98
C ALA A 541 2.08 5.59 -17.12
N LEU A 542 1.82 5.43 -15.82
CA LEU A 542 2.67 4.68 -14.90
C LEU A 542 2.70 3.18 -15.26
N MET A 543 1.54 2.55 -15.49
CA MET A 543 1.48 1.12 -15.84
C MET A 543 2.24 0.82 -17.14
N ARG A 544 2.20 1.71 -18.13
CA ARG A 544 2.94 1.55 -19.39
C ARG A 544 4.44 1.88 -19.31
N ARG A 545 4.92 2.49 -18.22
CA ARG A 545 6.33 2.92 -18.10
C ARG A 545 7.28 1.72 -18.10
N GLY A 546 8.26 1.74 -19.00
CA GLY A 546 9.25 0.66 -19.16
C GLY A 546 8.86 -0.45 -20.14
N CYS A 547 7.69 -0.37 -20.79
CA CYS A 547 7.35 -1.27 -21.90
C CYS A 547 8.30 -1.05 -23.09
N ALA A 548 8.80 -2.14 -23.68
CA ALA A 548 9.71 -2.09 -24.84
C ALA A 548 9.06 -1.44 -26.08
N ASP A 549 7.75 -1.63 -26.27
CA ASP A 549 6.92 -0.79 -27.14
C ASP A 549 5.72 -0.30 -26.32
N ALA A 550 5.68 1.01 -26.04
CA ALA A 550 4.63 1.65 -25.25
C ALA A 550 3.24 1.68 -25.94
N ARG A 551 3.15 1.19 -27.19
CA ARG A 551 1.91 1.11 -27.98
C ARG A 551 1.24 -0.25 -27.92
N VAL A 552 1.86 -1.28 -27.32
CA VAL A 552 1.31 -2.64 -27.23
C VAL A 552 1.11 -3.11 -25.79
N VAL A 553 0.03 -3.86 -25.58
CA VAL A 553 -0.32 -4.54 -24.33
C VAL A 553 -0.19 -6.04 -24.49
N SER A 554 0.38 -6.70 -23.48
CA SER A 554 0.51 -8.15 -23.39
C SER A 554 -0.51 -8.77 -22.44
N GLN A 555 -0.90 -10.01 -22.71
CA GLN A 555 -1.77 -10.86 -21.86
C GLN A 555 -3.10 -10.20 -21.45
N HIS A 556 -3.68 -9.38 -22.33
CA HIS A 556 -5.04 -8.83 -22.18
C HIS A 556 -6.08 -9.87 -22.61
N GLN A 557 -6.17 -10.95 -21.81
CA GLN A 557 -6.95 -12.14 -22.13
C GLN A 557 -7.78 -12.60 -20.92
N THR A 558 -8.94 -13.22 -21.17
CA THR A 558 -9.73 -13.96 -20.16
C THR A 558 -9.58 -15.47 -20.34
N ALA A 559 -9.88 -16.24 -19.30
CA ALA A 559 -10.11 -17.67 -19.45
C ALA A 559 -11.41 -17.94 -20.24
N ARG A 560 -11.54 -19.15 -20.81
CA ARG A 560 -12.81 -19.67 -21.33
C ARG A 560 -13.64 -20.34 -20.24
N HIS A 561 -14.95 -20.18 -20.32
CA HIS A 561 -15.94 -20.63 -19.32
C HIS A 561 -16.98 -21.58 -19.94
N THR A 562 -17.80 -22.24 -19.11
CA THR A 562 -18.89 -23.09 -19.61
C THR A 562 -19.95 -22.26 -20.34
N PHE A 563 -20.72 -22.90 -21.22
CA PHE A 563 -21.81 -22.26 -21.99
C PHE A 563 -22.72 -21.38 -21.11
N GLU A 564 -23.16 -21.90 -19.96
CA GLU A 564 -24.06 -21.20 -19.04
C GLU A 564 -23.38 -20.00 -18.37
N ASN A 565 -22.08 -20.07 -18.08
CA ASN A 565 -21.34 -18.96 -17.52
C ASN A 565 -21.16 -17.82 -18.53
N VAL A 566 -20.91 -18.14 -19.81
CA VAL A 566 -20.78 -17.13 -20.87
C VAL A 566 -22.14 -16.43 -21.08
N GLU A 567 -23.22 -17.20 -21.32
CA GLU A 567 -24.58 -16.67 -21.49
C GLU A 567 -25.04 -15.82 -20.27
N ARG A 568 -24.73 -16.25 -19.05
CA ARG A 568 -25.06 -15.50 -17.83
C ARG A 568 -24.34 -14.17 -17.75
N VAL A 569 -23.05 -14.12 -18.11
CA VAL A 569 -22.25 -12.89 -18.12
C VAL A 569 -22.69 -11.94 -19.24
N THR A 570 -23.00 -12.45 -20.43
CA THR A 570 -23.48 -11.64 -21.57
C THR A 570 -24.88 -11.05 -21.35
N ASN A 571 -25.64 -11.56 -20.38
CA ASN A 571 -26.98 -11.07 -20.03
C ASN A 571 -27.06 -10.38 -18.65
N VAL A 572 -25.93 -9.98 -18.05
CA VAL A 572 -25.92 -9.00 -16.94
C VAL A 572 -26.06 -7.58 -17.50
N LEU A 573 -26.99 -6.78 -16.98
CA LEU A 573 -27.24 -5.40 -17.43
C LEU A 573 -25.98 -4.52 -17.42
N LEU A 574 -25.84 -3.66 -18.42
CA LEU A 574 -24.74 -2.69 -18.54
C LEU A 574 -24.97 -1.45 -17.65
N ARG A 575 -25.00 -1.65 -16.33
CA ARG A 575 -25.04 -0.57 -15.33
C ARG A 575 -24.19 -0.91 -14.09
N PRO A 576 -23.66 0.09 -13.36
CA PRO A 576 -22.83 -0.14 -12.17
C PRO A 576 -23.52 -1.07 -11.15
N GLY A 577 -22.77 -2.03 -10.60
CA GLY A 577 -23.25 -2.95 -9.56
C GLY A 577 -24.27 -4.00 -10.02
N ALA A 578 -24.68 -4.03 -11.30
CA ALA A 578 -25.59 -5.06 -11.83
C ALA A 578 -25.00 -6.46 -11.64
N ASN A 579 -25.83 -7.42 -11.23
CA ASN A 579 -25.41 -8.79 -10.92
C ASN A 579 -26.38 -9.82 -11.51
N HIS A 580 -26.28 -11.08 -11.08
CA HIS A 580 -27.16 -12.19 -11.48
C HIS A 580 -28.67 -11.90 -11.36
N ARG A 581 -29.10 -10.97 -10.48
CA ARG A 581 -30.52 -10.55 -10.38
C ARG A 581 -31.04 -9.94 -11.70
N SER A 582 -30.14 -9.47 -12.57
CA SER A 582 -30.45 -8.92 -13.91
C SER A 582 -31.28 -9.86 -14.78
N TRP A 583 -31.12 -11.18 -14.66
CA TRP A 583 -31.78 -12.16 -15.54
C TRP A 583 -33.31 -12.27 -15.33
N SER A 584 -33.85 -11.67 -14.27
CA SER A 584 -35.29 -11.48 -14.06
C SER A 584 -35.85 -10.16 -14.61
N SER A 585 -35.00 -9.31 -15.18
CA SER A 585 -35.40 -8.01 -15.71
C SER A 585 -36.03 -8.14 -17.10
N PRO A 586 -37.12 -7.42 -17.41
CA PRO A 586 -37.64 -7.33 -18.78
C PRO A 586 -36.72 -6.55 -19.75
N LEU A 587 -35.60 -6.02 -19.25
CA LEU A 587 -34.60 -5.28 -20.04
C LEU A 587 -33.51 -6.17 -20.63
N VAL A 588 -33.51 -7.47 -20.32
CA VAL A 588 -32.64 -8.49 -20.92
C VAL A 588 -33.50 -9.62 -21.46
N ASN A 589 -33.01 -10.35 -22.46
CA ASN A 589 -33.63 -11.61 -22.83
C ASN A 589 -33.37 -12.64 -21.72
N LYS A 590 -34.37 -13.49 -21.43
CA LYS A 590 -34.20 -14.61 -20.49
C LYS A 590 -33.06 -15.51 -20.99
N PRO A 591 -31.95 -15.69 -20.24
CA PRO A 591 -30.90 -16.62 -20.63
C PRO A 591 -31.47 -18.05 -20.68
N LEU A 592 -31.40 -18.71 -21.84
CA LEU A 592 -32.10 -19.98 -22.10
C LEU A 592 -31.44 -21.15 -21.36
N LEU A 593 -30.11 -21.12 -21.19
CA LEU A 593 -29.37 -22.12 -20.41
C LEU A 593 -29.46 -21.85 -18.89
N THR A 594 -30.25 -20.86 -18.47
CA THR A 594 -30.59 -20.60 -17.08
C THR A 594 -32.02 -21.10 -16.81
N PRO A 595 -32.19 -22.16 -15.99
CA PRO A 595 -33.49 -22.80 -15.79
C PRO A 595 -34.60 -21.82 -15.37
N GLU A 596 -35.82 -22.01 -15.88
CA GLU A 596 -36.90 -21.04 -15.65
C GLU A 596 -37.23 -20.81 -14.16
N TRP A 597 -37.07 -21.83 -13.30
CA TRP A 597 -37.22 -21.69 -11.85
C TRP A 597 -36.23 -20.68 -11.23
N LEU A 598 -35.06 -20.50 -11.84
CA LEU A 598 -34.01 -19.58 -11.41
C LEU A 598 -34.23 -18.16 -11.96
N LEU A 599 -35.04 -17.99 -13.02
CA LEU A 599 -35.37 -16.70 -13.61
C LEU A 599 -36.53 -15.98 -12.90
N SER A 600 -37.24 -16.65 -11.98
CA SER A 600 -38.31 -16.03 -11.20
C SER A 600 -37.75 -14.95 -10.25
N ALA A 601 -38.39 -13.78 -10.20
CA ALA A 601 -37.99 -12.70 -9.30
C ALA A 601 -38.06 -13.10 -7.81
N ASN A 602 -38.89 -14.09 -7.47
CA ASN A 602 -39.01 -14.64 -6.11
C ASN A 602 -37.88 -15.63 -5.77
N SER A 603 -37.17 -16.16 -6.77
CA SER A 603 -36.00 -17.04 -6.57
C SER A 603 -34.74 -16.20 -6.33
N LEU A 604 -34.52 -15.16 -7.14
CA LEU A 604 -33.29 -14.34 -7.14
C LEU A 604 -33.22 -13.28 -6.02
N ARG A 605 -34.32 -13.07 -5.27
CA ARG A 605 -34.39 -12.14 -4.14
C ARG A 605 -34.28 -12.81 -2.76
N ARG A 606 -34.15 -14.14 -2.69
CA ARG A 606 -34.13 -14.89 -1.42
C ARG A 606 -32.74 -14.94 -0.80
N GLU A 607 -32.38 -13.88 -0.07
CA GLU A 607 -31.15 -13.82 0.73
C GLU A 607 -31.12 -14.91 1.83
N ASP A 608 -32.27 -15.24 2.42
CA ASP A 608 -32.39 -16.07 3.64
C ASP A 608 -32.87 -17.53 3.44
N SER A 609 -33.05 -18.02 2.22
CA SER A 609 -33.67 -19.34 2.04
C SER A 609 -32.66 -20.49 1.98
N GLY A 610 -32.84 -21.50 2.85
CA GLY A 610 -32.26 -22.85 2.74
C GLY A 610 -32.74 -23.65 1.50
N LYS A 611 -33.22 -22.97 0.46
CA LYS A 611 -33.73 -23.52 -0.81
C LYS A 611 -32.90 -23.11 -2.04
N ALA A 612 -31.91 -22.22 -1.89
CA ALA A 612 -30.98 -21.85 -2.96
C ALA A 612 -30.11 -23.06 -3.35
N ARG A 613 -30.14 -23.43 -4.64
CA ARG A 613 -29.56 -24.68 -5.17
C ARG A 613 -28.07 -24.55 -5.47
N HIS A 614 -27.64 -23.39 -5.94
CA HIS A 614 -26.24 -23.05 -6.08
C HIS A 614 -25.80 -22.07 -5.00
N SER A 615 -24.56 -22.21 -4.53
CA SER A 615 -24.01 -21.33 -3.50
C SER A 615 -23.91 -19.87 -3.93
N TRP A 616 -23.74 -19.61 -5.23
CA TRP A 616 -23.57 -18.27 -5.80
C TRP A 616 -24.85 -17.42 -5.75
N GLU A 617 -26.04 -18.03 -5.70
CA GLU A 617 -27.34 -17.34 -5.56
C GLU A 617 -27.42 -16.51 -4.26
N ARG A 618 -26.59 -16.83 -3.25
CA ARG A 618 -26.61 -16.22 -1.91
C ARG A 618 -25.68 -15.00 -1.75
N SER A 619 -25.10 -14.47 -2.84
CA SER A 619 -24.20 -13.31 -2.79
C SER A 619 -24.46 -12.34 -3.93
N GLU A 620 -24.70 -11.08 -3.61
CA GLU A 620 -24.84 -10.00 -4.59
C GLU A 620 -23.57 -9.75 -5.42
N HIS A 621 -22.42 -10.24 -4.97
CA HIS A 621 -21.15 -10.17 -5.70
C HIS A 621 -21.05 -11.20 -6.84
N SER A 622 -21.86 -12.27 -6.80
CA SER A 622 -21.90 -13.28 -7.86
C SER A 622 -22.43 -12.66 -9.16
N TYR A 623 -21.65 -12.82 -10.23
CA TYR A 623 -21.85 -12.19 -11.53
C TYR A 623 -21.96 -10.67 -11.46
N GLN A 624 -21.35 -10.03 -10.46
CA GLN A 624 -21.43 -8.58 -10.29
C GLN A 624 -20.49 -7.83 -11.25
N ARG A 625 -21.05 -6.80 -11.88
CA ARG A 625 -20.40 -5.78 -12.69
C ARG A 625 -19.83 -4.69 -11.81
N LEU A 626 -18.57 -4.35 -12.06
CA LEU A 626 -17.86 -3.27 -11.38
C LEU A 626 -18.52 -1.91 -11.62
N ASP A 627 -18.37 -1.01 -10.67
CA ASP A 627 -18.73 0.40 -10.80
C ASP A 627 -17.55 1.16 -11.45
N PRO A 628 -17.73 1.83 -12.60
CA PRO A 628 -16.64 2.50 -13.29
C PRO A 628 -16.01 3.64 -12.49
N ASN A 629 -16.75 4.25 -11.57
CA ASN A 629 -16.35 5.46 -10.84
C ASN A 629 -15.90 5.19 -9.40
N LYS A 630 -15.71 3.92 -9.03
CA LYS A 630 -15.21 3.49 -7.72
C LYS A 630 -13.90 2.74 -7.88
N PRO A 631 -13.09 2.57 -6.82
CA PRO A 631 -12.02 1.58 -6.83
C PRO A 631 -12.60 0.16 -7.00
N PHE A 632 -11.77 -0.76 -7.49
CA PHE A 632 -12.08 -2.19 -7.50
C PHE A 632 -12.29 -2.70 -6.07
N PRO A 633 -13.18 -3.70 -5.83
CA PRO A 633 -13.09 -4.52 -4.63
C PRO A 633 -11.76 -5.30 -4.63
N THR A 634 -11.40 -5.90 -3.50
CA THR A 634 -10.13 -6.64 -3.34
C THR A 634 -9.86 -7.60 -4.51
N SER A 635 -8.71 -7.45 -5.17
CA SER A 635 -8.33 -8.31 -6.29
C SER A 635 -8.28 -9.79 -5.88
N LEU A 636 -8.94 -10.64 -6.66
CA LEU A 636 -9.19 -12.05 -6.35
C LEU A 636 -8.23 -12.99 -7.09
N THR A 637 -7.94 -14.13 -6.46
CA THR A 637 -7.13 -15.23 -7.01
C THR A 637 -7.83 -16.03 -8.12
N SER A 638 -9.09 -15.71 -8.43
CA SER A 638 -9.86 -16.31 -9.53
C SER A 638 -10.85 -15.30 -10.09
N ALA A 639 -10.83 -15.11 -11.41
CA ALA A 639 -11.77 -14.27 -12.17
C ALA A 639 -13.07 -15.00 -12.54
N SER A 640 -13.44 -16.06 -11.81
CA SER A 640 -14.68 -16.81 -12.04
C SER A 640 -15.92 -15.94 -11.76
N PRO A 641 -16.86 -15.80 -12.72
CA PRO A 641 -18.02 -14.93 -12.54
C PRO A 641 -18.98 -15.42 -11.44
N ALA A 642 -18.99 -16.72 -11.15
CA ALA A 642 -19.77 -17.30 -10.05
C ALA A 642 -19.13 -17.12 -8.66
N ASN A 643 -18.02 -16.37 -8.54
CA ASN A 643 -17.37 -16.13 -7.25
C ASN A 643 -18.25 -15.24 -6.34
N ARG A 644 -18.39 -15.65 -5.08
CA ARG A 644 -19.23 -14.99 -4.06
C ARG A 644 -18.54 -13.82 -3.36
N GLN A 645 -17.25 -13.64 -3.60
CA GLN A 645 -16.34 -12.86 -2.77
C GLN A 645 -15.98 -11.48 -3.34
N GLY A 646 -16.33 -11.19 -4.59
CA GLY A 646 -16.12 -9.89 -5.22
C GLY A 646 -16.57 -9.85 -6.67
N ALA A 647 -16.79 -8.63 -7.18
CA ALA A 647 -17.19 -8.37 -8.54
C ALA A 647 -16.03 -8.57 -9.53
N VAL A 648 -16.28 -9.27 -10.63
CA VAL A 648 -15.28 -9.60 -11.66
C VAL A 648 -15.74 -9.36 -13.10
N ILE A 649 -16.93 -8.77 -13.31
CA ILE A 649 -17.42 -8.40 -14.65
C ILE A 649 -17.02 -6.94 -14.95
N HIS A 650 -16.48 -6.71 -16.14
CA HIS A 650 -15.98 -5.40 -16.60
C HIS A 650 -17.08 -4.32 -16.58
N PRO A 651 -16.83 -3.05 -16.19
CA PRO A 651 -17.89 -2.03 -16.05
C PRO A 651 -18.72 -1.78 -17.32
N THR A 652 -18.12 -1.87 -18.50
CA THR A 652 -18.76 -1.54 -19.79
C THR A 652 -18.71 -2.65 -20.84
N GLN A 653 -18.16 -3.83 -20.54
CA GLN A 653 -17.95 -4.92 -21.51
C GLN A 653 -18.67 -6.20 -21.03
N THR A 654 -19.17 -7.04 -21.92
CA THR A 654 -19.95 -8.25 -21.59
C THR A 654 -19.06 -9.47 -21.35
N ARG A 655 -18.06 -9.31 -20.48
CA ARG A 655 -17.05 -10.32 -20.12
C ARG A 655 -16.53 -10.14 -18.69
N THR A 656 -15.82 -11.13 -18.18
CA THR A 656 -15.00 -10.96 -16.97
C THR A 656 -13.75 -10.13 -17.22
N LEU A 657 -13.06 -9.74 -16.14
CA LEU A 657 -11.76 -9.07 -16.21
C LEU A 657 -10.69 -9.94 -16.88
N THR A 658 -9.78 -9.31 -17.60
CA THR A 658 -8.57 -9.96 -18.12
C THR A 658 -7.50 -10.13 -17.03
N LEU A 659 -6.51 -10.97 -17.30
CA LEU A 659 -5.29 -11.06 -16.48
C LEU A 659 -4.60 -9.69 -16.38
N ARG A 660 -4.44 -8.97 -17.51
CA ARG A 660 -3.82 -7.63 -17.53
C ARG A 660 -4.61 -6.60 -16.73
N GLU A 661 -5.94 -6.60 -16.82
CA GLU A 661 -6.79 -5.75 -15.98
C GLU A 661 -6.55 -6.06 -14.49
N SER A 662 -6.59 -7.33 -14.10
CA SER A 662 -6.32 -7.79 -12.72
C SER A 662 -4.91 -7.41 -12.24
N ALA A 663 -3.90 -7.50 -13.12
CA ALA A 663 -2.52 -7.11 -12.84
C ALA A 663 -2.40 -5.61 -12.56
N ARG A 664 -3.07 -4.78 -13.36
CA ARG A 664 -3.18 -3.34 -13.11
C ARG A 664 -3.94 -3.03 -11.83
N VAL A 665 -4.95 -3.81 -11.41
CA VAL A 665 -5.59 -3.60 -10.09
C VAL A 665 -4.57 -3.63 -8.95
N GLN A 666 -3.59 -4.54 -9.03
CA GLN A 666 -2.49 -4.69 -8.08
C GLN A 666 -1.33 -3.70 -8.29
N GLY A 667 -1.35 -2.91 -9.37
CA GLY A 667 -0.27 -1.99 -9.74
C GLY A 667 0.96 -2.64 -10.37
N PHE A 668 0.81 -3.84 -10.93
CA PHE A 668 1.87 -4.44 -11.76
C PHE A 668 1.96 -3.73 -13.12
N PRO A 669 3.15 -3.24 -13.53
CA PRO A 669 3.35 -2.63 -14.84
C PRO A 669 3.03 -3.58 -16.01
N ASP A 670 2.69 -2.99 -17.16
CA ASP A 670 2.25 -3.70 -18.35
C ASP A 670 3.37 -4.53 -19.02
N TRP A 671 4.65 -4.24 -18.71
CA TRP A 671 5.79 -5.04 -19.15
C TRP A 671 5.94 -6.36 -18.40
N MET A 672 5.36 -6.49 -17.20
CA MET A 672 5.42 -7.72 -16.43
C MET A 672 4.49 -8.77 -17.02
N THR A 673 5.00 -9.99 -17.19
CA THR A 673 4.28 -11.12 -17.81
C THR A 673 4.39 -12.39 -16.97
N TRP A 674 3.41 -13.28 -17.14
CA TRP A 674 3.33 -14.57 -16.45
C TRP A 674 3.51 -15.72 -17.44
N ASP A 675 4.56 -16.54 -17.27
CA ASP A 675 4.82 -17.73 -18.07
C ASP A 675 4.28 -18.99 -17.36
N CYS A 676 2.96 -19.02 -17.24
CA CYS A 676 2.16 -20.08 -16.65
C CYS A 676 0.70 -19.96 -17.12
N SER A 677 -0.15 -20.93 -16.75
CA SER A 677 -1.57 -20.89 -17.10
C SER A 677 -2.27 -19.65 -16.53
N ILE A 678 -3.32 -19.19 -17.21
CA ILE A 678 -4.06 -17.99 -16.77
C ILE A 678 -4.66 -18.15 -15.38
N GLU A 679 -5.09 -19.37 -15.00
CA GLU A 679 -5.57 -19.66 -13.66
C GLU A 679 -4.47 -19.55 -12.59
N GLU A 680 -3.22 -19.93 -12.88
CA GLU A 680 -2.12 -19.71 -11.93
C GLU A 680 -1.69 -18.24 -11.91
N ALA A 681 -1.55 -17.60 -13.07
CA ALA A 681 -1.24 -16.17 -13.17
C ALA A 681 -2.25 -15.30 -12.39
N GLN A 682 -3.55 -15.64 -12.43
CA GLN A 682 -4.57 -14.95 -11.64
C GLN A 682 -4.39 -15.16 -10.12
N LYS A 683 -3.94 -16.35 -9.66
CA LYS A 683 -3.57 -16.56 -8.26
C LYS A 683 -2.35 -15.75 -7.88
N GLN A 684 -1.32 -15.74 -8.73
CA GLN A 684 -0.10 -14.96 -8.53
C GLN A 684 -0.41 -13.48 -8.35
N VAL A 685 -1.21 -12.91 -9.23
CA VAL A 685 -1.73 -11.53 -9.14
C VAL A 685 -2.58 -11.35 -7.88
N GLY A 686 -3.59 -12.19 -7.65
CA GLY A 686 -4.53 -12.04 -6.53
C GLY A 686 -3.92 -12.22 -5.13
N ASN A 687 -2.83 -12.97 -5.01
CA ASN A 687 -2.10 -13.14 -3.75
C ASN A 687 -1.15 -11.97 -3.43
N ALA A 688 -0.61 -11.29 -4.44
CA ALA A 688 0.42 -10.27 -4.26
C ALA A 688 0.03 -9.13 -3.29
N VAL A 689 1.05 -8.51 -2.68
CA VAL A 689 0.93 -7.20 -2.04
C VAL A 689 0.74 -6.14 -3.14
N PRO A 690 -0.19 -5.17 -3.01
CA PRO A 690 -0.32 -4.08 -3.95
C PRO A 690 0.98 -3.29 -4.09
N VAL A 691 1.46 -3.13 -5.32
CA VAL A 691 2.74 -2.45 -5.62
C VAL A 691 2.80 -1.02 -5.06
N PRO A 692 1.74 -0.18 -5.10
CA PRO A 692 1.75 1.15 -4.48
C PRO A 692 1.87 1.13 -2.95
N LEU A 693 1.31 0.10 -2.29
CA LEU A 693 1.41 -0.09 -0.84
C LEU A 693 2.84 -0.48 -0.45
N ALA A 694 3.43 -1.44 -1.16
CA ALA A 694 4.83 -1.83 -0.97
C ALA A 694 5.81 -0.66 -1.23
N ARG A 695 5.52 0.20 -2.22
CA ARG A 695 6.27 1.45 -2.47
C ARG A 695 6.17 2.45 -1.32
N MET A 696 4.99 2.60 -0.70
CA MET A 696 4.81 3.42 0.49
C MET A 696 5.67 2.92 1.66
N LEU A 697 5.75 1.60 1.87
CA LEU A 697 6.62 0.99 2.91
C LEU A 697 8.10 1.27 2.65
N GLY A 698 8.57 1.13 1.40
CA GLY A 698 9.95 1.46 1.05
C GLY A 698 10.30 2.92 1.33
N ARG A 699 9.38 3.86 1.03
CA ARG A 699 9.55 5.29 1.36
C ARG A 699 9.60 5.56 2.86
N ALA A 700 8.86 4.79 3.68
CA ALA A 700 8.92 4.88 5.15
C ALA A 700 10.32 4.52 5.67
N ILE A 701 10.90 3.42 5.15
CA ILE A 701 12.23 2.93 5.55
C ILE A 701 13.31 3.95 5.12
N ILE A 702 13.29 4.41 3.86
CA ILE A 702 14.25 5.40 3.35
C ILE A 702 14.24 6.68 4.18
N ALA A 703 13.05 7.22 4.49
CA ALA A 703 12.93 8.43 5.32
C ALA A 703 13.52 8.24 6.73
N ASN A 704 13.37 7.04 7.30
CA ASN A 704 13.94 6.73 8.61
C ASN A 704 15.46 6.54 8.57
N VAL A 705 16.02 5.86 7.56
CA VAL A 705 17.48 5.76 7.36
C VAL A 705 18.10 7.16 7.29
N VAL A 706 17.48 8.07 6.52
CA VAL A 706 17.96 9.46 6.44
C VAL A 706 17.88 10.18 7.78
N ALA A 707 16.76 10.08 8.50
CA ALA A 707 16.60 10.74 9.80
C ALA A 707 17.59 10.22 10.87
N VAL A 708 17.83 8.90 10.92
CA VAL A 708 18.78 8.27 11.85
C VAL A 708 20.21 8.73 11.57
N GLU A 709 20.66 8.66 10.32
CA GLU A 709 22.04 9.00 9.98
C GLU A 709 22.34 10.51 10.12
N VAL A 710 21.38 11.38 9.80
CA VAL A 710 21.55 12.83 10.08
C VAL A 710 21.66 13.07 11.59
N LYS A 711 20.82 12.42 12.42
CA LYS A 711 20.89 12.53 13.89
C LYS A 711 22.25 12.03 14.42
N LYS A 712 22.80 10.94 13.85
CA LYS A 712 24.16 10.45 14.18
C LYS A 712 25.24 11.47 13.81
N LYS A 713 25.19 12.07 12.62
CA LYS A 713 26.14 13.11 12.19
C LYS A 713 26.09 14.34 13.09
N GLU A 714 24.91 14.86 13.42
CA GLU A 714 24.77 15.98 14.36
C GLU A 714 25.34 15.67 15.74
N LEU A 715 25.13 14.45 16.26
CA LEU A 715 25.66 14.03 17.56
C LEU A 715 27.20 13.94 17.53
N ARG A 716 27.78 13.36 16.47
CA ARG A 716 29.23 13.31 16.23
C ARG A 716 29.83 14.73 16.16
N GLU A 717 29.18 15.67 15.47
CA GLU A 717 29.61 17.07 15.41
C GLU A 717 29.52 17.78 16.78
N LYS A 718 28.40 17.61 17.49
CA LYS A 718 28.21 18.14 18.86
C LYS A 718 29.26 17.58 19.83
N PHE A 719 29.65 16.31 19.68
CA PHE A 719 30.71 15.68 20.47
C PHE A 719 32.09 16.26 20.12
N ARG A 720 32.44 16.32 18.83
CA ARG A 720 33.69 16.95 18.34
C ARG A 720 33.83 18.39 18.83
N ALA A 721 32.74 19.19 18.80
CA ALA A 721 32.72 20.56 19.31
C ALA A 721 32.94 20.63 20.84
N LYS A 722 32.32 19.73 21.63
CA LYS A 722 32.54 19.65 23.08
C LYS A 722 33.97 19.21 23.43
N SER A 723 34.53 18.26 22.69
CA SER A 723 35.91 17.79 22.88
C SER A 723 36.93 18.87 22.50
N ALA A 724 36.72 19.61 21.41
CA ALA A 724 37.53 20.78 21.06
C ALA A 724 37.43 21.92 22.11
N ALA A 725 36.25 22.11 22.73
CA ALA A 725 36.08 23.07 23.82
C ALA A 725 36.82 22.64 25.11
N LYS A 726 36.83 21.35 25.46
CA LYS A 726 37.66 20.81 26.56
C LYS A 726 39.16 20.82 26.24
N GLY A 727 39.54 20.57 24.99
CA GLY A 727 40.94 20.49 24.53
C GLY A 727 41.72 21.81 24.66
N LYS A 728 41.04 22.96 24.70
CA LYS A 728 41.68 24.27 24.96
C LYS A 728 42.32 24.41 26.35
N GLY A 729 42.20 23.41 27.23
CA GLY A 729 42.87 23.35 28.53
C GLY A 729 44.28 22.72 28.54
N LYS A 730 44.68 21.96 27.50
CA LYS A 730 46.02 21.33 27.43
C LYS A 730 46.53 21.21 25.99
N MET A 731 47.52 22.01 25.63
CA MET A 731 48.38 21.72 24.48
C MET A 731 49.34 20.57 24.83
N LYS A 732 49.22 19.45 24.11
CA LYS A 732 50.33 18.81 23.38
C LYS A 732 49.77 17.76 22.41
N ALA A 733 50.51 17.54 21.32
CA ALA A 733 50.05 16.78 20.17
C ALA A 733 50.09 15.26 20.40
N GLU A 734 49.25 14.54 19.67
CA GLU A 734 49.69 13.53 18.69
C GLU A 734 48.57 13.30 17.66
N ASP A 735 48.94 13.16 16.37
CA ASP A 735 47.99 12.84 15.30
C ASP A 735 47.80 11.32 15.22
N LYS A 736 46.63 10.84 15.65
CA LYS A 736 46.03 9.54 15.35
C LYS A 736 44.56 9.52 15.85
N ASP A 737 43.89 8.40 15.62
CA ASP A 737 42.58 8.04 16.20
C ASP A 737 41.32 8.66 15.53
N ASP A 738 41.09 8.29 14.25
CA ASP A 738 39.72 8.23 13.69
C ASP A 738 38.99 6.90 14.05
N GLU A 739 39.69 5.89 14.60
CA GLU A 739 39.11 4.57 14.93
C GLU A 739 38.54 4.47 16.37
N ASP A 740 39.16 5.11 17.37
CA ASP A 740 38.69 5.04 18.78
C ASP A 740 37.37 5.79 19.04
N ALA A 741 36.96 6.67 18.12
CA ALA A 741 35.72 7.42 18.24
C ALA A 741 34.46 6.54 18.12
N ASP A 742 34.53 5.40 17.44
CA ASP A 742 33.40 4.46 17.32
C ASP A 742 33.32 3.47 18.50
N VAL A 743 34.43 3.21 19.21
CA VAL A 743 34.46 2.32 20.38
C VAL A 743 33.83 2.98 21.62
N VAL A 744 34.10 4.26 21.84
CA VAL A 744 33.56 5.00 23.01
C VAL A 744 32.06 5.36 22.84
N MET A 745 31.51 5.21 21.64
CA MET A 745 30.09 5.47 21.33
C MET A 745 29.15 4.29 21.68
N GLU A 746 29.66 3.09 22.03
CA GLU A 746 28.83 1.97 22.51
C GLU A 746 28.58 2.00 24.04
N GLU A 747 29.32 2.81 24.81
CA GLU A 747 29.21 2.88 26.28
C GLU A 747 28.33 4.03 26.83
N ALA A 748 27.69 4.84 25.97
CA ALA A 748 26.93 6.05 26.35
C ALA A 748 25.56 6.21 25.65
#